data_AF-A0A493TXU7-F1
#
_entry.id   AF-A0A493TXU7-F1
#
_cell.length_a   1.000
_cell.length_b   1.000
_cell.length_c   1.000
_cell.angle_alpha   90.00
_cell.angle_beta   90.00
_cell.angle_gamma   90.00
#
_symmetry.space_group_name_H-M   'P 1'
#
loop_
_entity.id
_entity.type
_entity.pdbx_description
1 polymer ?
#
loop_
_entity_poly.entity_id
_entity_poly.type
_entity_poly.pdbx_seq_one_letter_code
_entity_poly.pdbx_strand_id
1 'polypeptide(L)'
;KKEQPVEYYNTQMGSELLTSTQEFSSITQQMVQQIEGEIKLDMPTINLNSDASVLATVPEVVEALESCAMTWQKLISAALEEQLKRVPQGNGPLAEIDFWRERHAALSGLTEQTKLPGVEKVLAILQEAESERSKDLQAVLSDLRKHHVEALDNARFLSTLERYLKNLTHGTGFDVVLDTIPLLMNALRMVWVISRHYNKDERMVPLMERIAWEISTRVCKAVDLHTLFKEDRAAAKKKIAEGKSTLEQWKKSYLAVRAQIEASGREQHWEFDRKRLFGKTDYMASICQDLYDILQVVEEFYNIFGSELKAVTGDPKRIDDLLRRVDRLTSPMEELTFDPFSIKSTHDWKLIMGEFRTEVSVIEEEAKNFIDESFKTLQSAEAAFDMLLNFRHIRSRETINKQMMMKFNDVLDQYCKEVENVKQIFVQNLKDPPLFKNHPPVAGAIYWSRSLFYRIKHTIIRFQEVEDLLTSERGKEVKQMYLKVAKRMKEYEDQKYGHWTEGTEQMLPLLLRKPLLMVASATEEPLTTEKRVQFIVNFPPRLQEIITETKYMEQLGFPVPEIARNVALQEDKYIGYTNGLKTMLDHYHNLMGTLSEAETKLLDDHIKELWRVFRSGHRRLNWNSLGIGDFTIQCTQAIRKFESLVHQIHINSGIISDKLLLIESTNLFKFPLPKNGDELPNMKDFFVYVKGEREKDTELMVRNYTAIPKSLTKVEGRVANSKSGKSPKLASYYAYWENRIYQVLTELILKNLRAFNEAVLANVPLFQIEAVLSPPEIILQPNANKIDKMMTQCIQDCVEVTKHFVRWMHGTCIECPPQHVEDEVITFSFYSDISQNPLIIEQAALITQNVHKLLASLSKYLNQWKRYHLLWELNKDITIEKFAAKKPACVTFDEKLQFYMKIAQEVTQQPLIKDEQFIRLHMGPLVYMVKENARDWMISLGKLLNESARQELFNLQEEIEVGVLSSSCPM
;
A
#
# COMPACT_ATOMS: atom_id res chain seq x y z
N LYS A 1 9.70 47.18 -18.54
CA LYS A 1 8.40 47.87 -18.67
C LYS A 1 7.30 46.95 -18.14
N LYS A 2 7.00 47.06 -16.84
CA LYS A 2 5.76 46.56 -16.23
C LYS A 2 5.01 47.83 -15.81
N GLU A 3 3.78 47.96 -16.27
CA GLU A 3 2.88 49.07 -15.98
C GLU A 3 2.57 49.08 -14.47
N GLN A 4 2.87 50.20 -13.81
CA GLN A 4 2.33 50.51 -12.48
C GLN A 4 0.96 51.20 -12.67
N PRO A 5 -0.01 50.99 -11.76
CA PRO A 5 -1.39 51.40 -11.99
C PRO A 5 -1.56 52.92 -11.81
N VAL A 6 -2.27 53.52 -12.76
CA VAL A 6 -2.63 54.95 -12.84
C VAL A 6 -3.45 55.45 -11.63
N GLU A 7 -3.99 54.54 -10.81
CA GLU A 7 -4.79 54.89 -9.63
C GLU A 7 -3.99 55.58 -8.51
N TYR A 8 -2.71 55.25 -8.32
CA TYR A 8 -1.90 55.80 -7.23
C TYR A 8 -1.59 57.30 -7.43
N TYR A 9 -1.40 57.73 -8.68
CA TYR A 9 -1.13 59.14 -9.03
C TYR A 9 -2.35 60.04 -8.79
N ASN A 10 -3.57 59.54 -9.05
CA ASN A 10 -4.80 60.30 -8.83
C ASN A 10 -5.16 60.42 -7.34
N THR A 11 -4.85 59.41 -6.52
CA THR A 11 -5.10 59.51 -5.06
C THR A 11 -4.13 60.49 -4.40
N GLN A 12 -2.87 60.51 -4.84
CA GLN A 12 -1.85 61.41 -4.32
C GLN A 12 -2.15 62.87 -4.69
N MET A 13 -2.51 63.15 -5.96
CA MET A 13 -2.98 64.49 -6.36
C MET A 13 -4.26 64.91 -5.63
N GLY A 14 -5.22 63.99 -5.45
CA GLY A 14 -6.43 64.29 -4.68
C GLY A 14 -6.14 64.63 -3.22
N SER A 15 -5.19 63.92 -2.59
CA SER A 15 -4.76 64.20 -1.23
C SER A 15 -3.97 65.51 -1.11
N GLU A 16 -3.08 65.81 -2.07
CA GLU A 16 -2.36 67.08 -2.13
C GLU A 16 -3.32 68.25 -2.35
N LEU A 17 -4.33 68.09 -3.22
CA LEU A 17 -5.35 69.10 -3.43
C LEU A 17 -6.21 69.29 -2.18
N LEU A 18 -6.58 68.22 -1.47
CA LEU A 18 -7.30 68.30 -0.20
C LEU A 18 -6.45 69.00 0.88
N THR A 19 -5.16 68.67 0.95
CA THR A 19 -4.21 69.27 1.90
C THR A 19 -3.98 70.74 1.57
N SER A 20 -3.83 71.11 0.29
CA SER A 20 -3.75 72.51 -0.15
C SER A 20 -5.05 73.27 0.07
N THR A 21 -6.22 72.62 -0.05
CA THR A 21 -7.51 73.24 0.25
C THR A 21 -7.69 73.44 1.76
N GLN A 22 -7.20 72.50 2.57
CA GLN A 22 -7.15 72.61 4.02
C GLN A 22 -6.12 73.65 4.50
N GLU A 23 -4.94 73.72 3.87
CA GLU A 23 -3.95 74.79 4.08
C GLU A 23 -4.54 76.13 3.66
N PHE A 24 -5.23 76.23 2.53
CA PHE A 24 -5.91 77.45 2.12
C PHE A 24 -7.01 77.83 3.11
N SER A 25 -7.85 76.90 3.55
CA SER A 25 -8.87 77.14 4.58
C SER A 25 -8.25 77.51 5.93
N SER A 26 -7.13 76.91 6.29
CA SER A 26 -6.38 77.21 7.51
C SER A 26 -5.75 78.60 7.42
N ILE A 27 -5.10 78.95 6.31
CA ILE A 27 -4.58 80.29 6.04
C ILE A 27 -5.72 81.31 6.04
N THR A 28 -6.88 80.98 5.47
CA THR A 28 -8.05 81.87 5.45
C THR A 28 -8.64 82.01 6.85
N GLN A 29 -8.76 80.93 7.63
CA GLN A 29 -9.21 80.96 9.02
C GLN A 29 -8.20 81.64 9.95
N GLN A 30 -6.91 81.48 9.71
CA GLN A 30 -5.82 82.07 10.48
C GLN A 30 -5.67 83.55 10.11
N MET A 31 -5.87 83.93 8.85
CA MET A 31 -6.04 85.33 8.45
C MET A 31 -7.30 85.92 9.08
N VAL A 32 -8.44 85.22 9.07
CA VAL A 32 -9.68 85.70 9.72
C VAL A 32 -9.51 85.82 11.23
N GLN A 33 -8.90 84.85 11.91
CA GLN A 33 -8.59 84.91 13.35
C GLN A 33 -7.53 85.95 13.69
N GLN A 34 -6.54 86.18 12.81
CA GLN A 34 -5.58 87.26 12.98
C GLN A 34 -6.22 88.63 12.74
N ILE A 35 -7.13 88.76 11.77
CA ILE A 35 -7.95 89.96 11.51
C ILE A 35 -8.92 90.22 12.69
N GLU A 36 -9.43 89.18 13.35
CA GLU A 36 -10.27 89.29 14.55
C GLU A 36 -9.46 89.56 15.83
N GLY A 37 -8.20 89.11 15.89
CA GLY A 37 -7.24 89.39 16.96
C GLY A 37 -6.37 90.63 16.74
N GLU A 38 -6.69 91.45 15.73
CA GLU A 38 -5.88 92.58 15.28
C GLU A 38 -5.68 93.63 16.37
N ILE A 39 -4.42 94.05 16.52
CA ILE A 39 -4.09 95.38 17.01
C ILE A 39 -4.71 96.36 15.99
N LYS A 40 -5.88 96.91 16.30
CA LYS A 40 -6.58 97.87 15.46
C LYS A 40 -6.08 99.27 15.76
N LEU A 41 -5.70 99.98 14.70
CA LEU A 41 -5.43 101.42 14.79
C LEU A 41 -6.77 102.17 14.91
N ASP A 42 -7.19 102.45 16.14
CA ASP A 42 -8.43 103.18 16.40
C ASP A 42 -8.36 104.60 15.86
N MET A 43 -9.39 104.98 15.08
CA MET A 43 -9.54 106.32 14.53
C MET A 43 -10.19 107.27 15.54
N PRO A 44 -9.76 108.53 15.61
CA PRO A 44 -10.44 109.52 16.44
C PRO A 44 -11.80 109.87 15.82
N THR A 45 -12.82 110.11 16.65
CA THR A 45 -14.21 110.45 16.24
C THR A 45 -14.38 111.84 15.61
N ILE A 46 -13.32 112.40 15.04
CA ILE A 46 -13.26 113.76 14.50
C ILE A 46 -13.57 113.75 13.00
N ASN A 47 -14.33 114.74 12.53
CA ASN A 47 -14.73 114.82 11.13
C ASN A 47 -13.55 115.30 10.25
N LEU A 48 -12.94 114.38 9.52
CA LEU A 48 -11.79 114.62 8.65
C LEU A 48 -12.18 115.01 7.20
N ASN A 49 -13.39 115.50 6.93
CA ASN A 49 -13.85 115.75 5.55
C ASN A 49 -13.24 117.01 4.87
N SER A 50 -12.55 117.87 5.61
CA SER A 50 -11.92 119.11 5.09
C SER A 50 -10.48 118.88 4.59
N ASP A 51 -9.90 119.84 3.88
CA ASP A 51 -8.52 119.77 3.39
C ASP A 51 -7.48 119.77 4.52
N ALA A 52 -6.39 119.02 4.33
CA ALA A 52 -5.38 118.77 5.37
C ALA A 52 -4.70 120.05 5.88
N SER A 53 -4.48 121.03 5.00
CA SER A 53 -3.88 122.33 5.34
C SER A 53 -4.77 123.19 6.25
N VAL A 54 -6.09 123.06 6.16
CA VAL A 54 -7.04 123.77 7.03
C VAL A 54 -7.08 123.11 8.40
N LEU A 55 -7.18 121.78 8.44
CA LEU A 55 -7.24 121.01 9.69
C LEU A 55 -5.93 121.09 10.49
N ALA A 56 -4.79 121.27 9.83
CA ALA A 56 -3.49 121.48 10.47
C ALA A 56 -3.39 122.79 11.26
N THR A 57 -4.23 123.79 10.96
CA THR A 57 -4.27 125.07 11.69
C THR A 57 -5.20 125.08 12.91
N VAL A 58 -5.96 124.00 13.15
CA VAL A 58 -6.92 123.88 14.26
C VAL A 58 -6.28 123.14 15.43
N PRO A 59 -5.96 123.81 16.57
CA PRO A 59 -5.22 123.20 17.67
C PRO A 59 -5.92 121.98 18.30
N GLU A 60 -7.25 122.03 18.48
CA GLU A 60 -8.04 120.93 19.06
C GLU A 60 -8.02 119.66 18.19
N VAL A 61 -7.99 119.83 16.87
CA VAL A 61 -7.90 118.71 15.93
C VAL A 61 -6.49 118.13 15.95
N VAL A 62 -5.46 118.98 15.91
CA VAL A 62 -4.05 118.53 15.97
C VAL A 62 -3.75 117.80 17.28
N GLU A 63 -4.17 118.31 18.46
CA GLU A 63 -3.93 117.68 19.77
C GLU A 63 -4.59 116.29 19.87
N ALA A 64 -5.81 116.15 19.35
CA ALA A 64 -6.49 114.85 19.32
C ALA A 64 -5.86 113.86 18.32
N LEU A 65 -5.38 114.36 17.17
CA LEU A 65 -4.60 113.57 16.21
C LEU A 65 -3.22 113.17 16.78
N GLU A 66 -2.59 114.02 17.59
CA GLU A 66 -1.33 113.71 18.30
C GLU A 66 -1.52 112.63 19.37
N SER A 67 -2.62 112.69 20.13
CA SER A 67 -2.99 111.64 21.09
C SER A 67 -3.26 110.29 20.41
N CYS A 68 -3.94 110.33 19.26
CA CYS A 68 -4.16 109.16 18.41
C CYS A 68 -2.84 108.60 17.87
N ALA A 69 -1.96 109.47 17.34
CA ALA A 69 -0.63 109.11 16.86
C ALA A 69 0.25 108.47 17.94
N MET A 70 0.24 108.97 19.18
CA MET A 70 0.94 108.36 20.32
C MET A 70 0.41 106.96 20.66
N THR A 71 -0.91 106.76 20.55
CA THR A 71 -1.53 105.46 20.79
C THR A 71 -1.13 104.47 19.70
N TRP A 72 -1.18 104.88 18.43
CA TRP A 72 -0.70 104.09 17.29
C TRP A 72 0.79 103.74 17.44
N GLN A 73 1.62 104.71 17.82
CA GLN A 73 3.05 104.48 18.03
C GLN A 73 3.31 103.39 19.09
N LYS A 74 2.63 103.45 20.24
CA LYS A 74 2.77 102.44 21.31
C LYS A 74 2.31 101.07 20.85
N LEU A 75 1.17 101.00 20.18
CA LEU A 75 0.59 99.74 19.69
C LEU A 75 1.48 99.09 18.62
N ILE A 76 1.96 99.85 17.64
CA ILE A 76 2.85 99.34 16.59
C ILE A 76 4.20 98.92 17.18
N SER A 77 4.76 99.69 18.11
CA SER A 77 6.03 99.34 18.77
C SER A 77 5.90 98.06 19.60
N ALA A 78 4.82 97.90 20.38
CA ALA A 78 4.57 96.70 21.15
C ALA A 78 4.38 95.46 20.25
N ALA A 79 3.65 95.62 19.14
CA ALA A 79 3.47 94.56 18.15
C ALA A 79 4.80 94.12 17.53
N LEU A 80 5.64 95.10 17.14
CA LEU A 80 6.95 94.83 16.55
C LEU A 80 7.88 94.13 17.54
N GLU A 81 7.91 94.57 18.81
CA GLU A 81 8.69 93.92 19.85
C GLU A 81 8.24 92.48 20.10
N GLU A 82 6.93 92.21 20.12
CA GLU A 82 6.40 90.86 20.29
C GLU A 82 6.85 89.96 19.13
N GLN A 83 6.71 90.44 17.89
CA GLN A 83 7.13 89.68 16.70
C GLN A 83 8.65 89.47 16.64
N LEU A 84 9.45 90.40 17.16
CA LEU A 84 10.92 90.26 17.24
C LEU A 84 11.36 89.22 18.27
N LYS A 85 10.60 89.01 19.35
CA LYS A 85 10.91 88.04 20.42
C LYS A 85 10.49 86.60 20.10
N ARG A 86 9.61 86.39 19.11
CA ARG A 86 9.14 85.04 18.73
C ARG A 86 10.27 84.19 18.14
N VAL A 87 10.22 82.89 18.44
CA VAL A 87 11.12 81.86 17.91
C VAL A 87 10.32 80.75 17.21
N PRO A 88 10.90 80.01 16.26
CA PRO A 88 10.18 78.97 15.54
C PRO A 88 9.78 77.81 16.46
N GLN A 89 8.51 77.40 16.41
CA GLN A 89 7.94 76.36 17.27
C GLN A 89 8.16 74.95 16.71
N GLY A 90 8.92 74.11 17.42
CA GLY A 90 9.28 72.75 17.01
C GLY A 90 10.74 72.62 16.59
N ASN A 91 11.23 71.37 16.42
CA ASN A 91 12.65 71.08 16.12
C ASN A 91 12.93 70.83 14.63
N GLY A 92 11.89 70.60 13.83
CA GLY A 92 12.02 70.33 12.40
C GLY A 92 12.22 71.61 11.56
N PRO A 93 12.55 71.45 10.27
CA PRO A 93 12.82 72.57 9.36
C PRO A 93 11.55 73.26 8.84
N LEU A 94 10.39 72.58 8.82
CA LEU A 94 9.11 73.20 8.43
C LEU A 94 8.68 74.30 9.39
N ALA A 95 9.01 74.17 10.68
CA ALA A 95 8.75 75.19 11.69
C ALA A 95 9.40 76.55 11.38
N GLU A 96 10.53 76.57 10.67
CA GLU A 96 11.18 77.81 10.23
C GLU A 96 10.36 78.50 9.13
N ILE A 97 9.77 77.73 8.20
CA ILE A 97 8.88 78.28 7.16
C ILE A 97 7.62 78.86 7.80
N ASP A 98 6.97 78.10 8.67
CA ASP A 98 5.73 78.52 9.31
C ASP A 98 5.96 79.78 10.18
N PHE A 99 7.09 79.85 10.88
CA PHE A 99 7.50 81.04 11.63
C PHE A 99 7.58 82.31 10.76
N TRP A 100 8.27 82.25 9.61
CA TRP A 100 8.39 83.41 8.73
C TRP A 100 7.07 83.75 8.02
N ARG A 101 6.24 82.75 7.72
CA ARG A 101 4.90 82.91 7.14
C ARG A 101 3.96 83.62 8.11
N GLU A 102 3.93 83.19 9.37
CA GLU A 102 3.13 83.82 10.43
C GLU A 102 3.59 85.24 10.74
N ARG A 103 4.92 85.45 10.83
CA ARG A 103 5.51 86.77 11.05
C ARG A 103 5.19 87.73 9.91
N HIS A 104 5.25 87.26 8.66
CA HIS A 104 4.83 88.04 7.51
C HIS A 104 3.34 88.39 7.58
N ALA A 105 2.46 87.42 7.87
CA ALA A 105 1.02 87.65 7.97
C ALA A 105 0.68 88.71 9.02
N ALA A 106 1.28 88.61 10.22
CA ALA A 106 1.06 89.57 11.31
C ALA A 106 1.52 91.00 10.95
N LEU A 107 2.72 91.14 10.35
CA LEU A 107 3.23 92.45 9.94
C LEU A 107 2.53 93.02 8.70
N SER A 108 2.01 92.15 7.82
CA SER A 108 1.22 92.56 6.66
C SER A 108 -0.11 93.17 7.07
N GLY A 109 -0.82 92.56 8.04
CA GLY A 109 -2.07 93.11 8.57
C GLY A 109 -1.88 94.53 9.13
N LEU A 110 -0.85 94.72 9.96
CA LEU A 110 -0.48 96.05 10.49
C LEU A 110 -0.10 97.04 9.39
N THR A 111 0.66 96.60 8.38
CA THR A 111 1.09 97.48 7.28
C THR A 111 -0.10 97.93 6.42
N GLU A 112 -1.05 97.04 6.13
CA GLU A 112 -2.26 97.40 5.37
C GLU A 112 -3.16 98.37 6.13
N GLN A 113 -3.28 98.22 7.47
CA GLN A 113 -4.00 99.21 8.29
C GLN A 113 -3.39 100.62 8.17
N THR A 114 -2.07 100.74 8.04
CA THR A 114 -1.41 102.06 7.90
C THR A 114 -1.64 102.73 6.55
N LYS A 115 -2.06 101.97 5.53
CA LYS A 115 -2.40 102.47 4.18
C LYS A 115 -3.87 102.83 4.04
N LEU A 116 -4.67 102.68 5.10
CA LEU A 116 -6.06 103.11 5.06
C LEU A 116 -6.13 104.63 4.80
N PRO A 117 -7.05 105.10 3.93
CA PRO A 117 -7.08 106.50 3.50
C PRO A 117 -7.27 107.48 4.68
N GLY A 118 -7.93 107.04 5.75
CA GLY A 118 -8.02 107.81 6.99
C GLY A 118 -6.68 107.97 7.70
N VAL A 119 -5.84 106.93 7.74
CA VAL A 119 -4.54 106.95 8.44
C VAL A 119 -3.56 107.83 7.68
N GLU A 120 -3.54 107.69 6.35
CA GLU A 120 -2.71 108.54 5.48
C GLU A 120 -3.08 110.02 5.61
N LYS A 121 -4.38 110.32 5.71
CA LYS A 121 -4.85 111.69 5.92
C LYS A 121 -4.42 112.25 7.28
N VAL A 122 -4.48 111.46 8.35
CA VAL A 122 -3.98 111.85 9.68
C VAL A 122 -2.48 112.13 9.65
N LEU A 123 -1.69 111.27 8.99
CA LEU A 123 -0.25 111.47 8.83
C LEU A 123 0.08 112.74 8.03
N ALA A 124 -0.67 113.03 6.97
CA ALA A 124 -0.50 114.25 6.18
C ALA A 124 -0.82 115.52 6.99
N ILE A 125 -1.90 115.52 7.78
CA ILE A 125 -2.27 116.65 8.66
C ILE A 125 -1.18 116.89 9.72
N LEU A 126 -0.71 115.83 10.39
CA LEU A 126 0.33 115.94 11.42
C LEU A 126 1.69 116.36 10.85
N GLN A 127 1.97 116.04 9.58
CA GLN A 127 3.17 116.48 8.88
C GLN A 127 3.09 117.96 8.48
N GLU A 128 1.94 118.43 8.00
CA GLU A 128 1.71 119.84 7.66
C GLU A 128 1.66 120.74 8.91
N ALA A 129 1.23 120.19 10.06
CA ALA A 129 1.24 120.87 11.36
C ALA A 129 2.62 120.90 12.05
N GLU A 130 3.67 120.35 11.42
CA GLU A 130 5.04 120.22 11.97
C GLU A 130 5.13 119.59 13.37
N SER A 131 4.21 118.68 13.73
CA SER A 131 4.19 118.04 15.06
C SER A 131 5.44 117.20 15.34
N GLU A 132 6.02 117.33 16.53
CA GLU A 132 7.15 116.48 16.97
C GLU A 132 6.76 114.98 16.99
N ARG A 133 5.49 114.68 17.29
CA ARG A 133 4.95 113.29 17.35
C ARG A 133 4.86 112.64 15.97
N SER A 134 4.79 113.44 14.90
CA SER A 134 4.81 112.94 13.53
C SER A 134 6.13 112.25 13.19
N LYS A 135 7.27 112.81 13.66
CA LYS A 135 8.60 112.23 13.43
C LYS A 135 8.79 110.88 14.13
N ASP A 136 8.35 110.79 15.38
CA ASP A 136 8.41 109.55 16.18
C ASP A 136 7.53 108.43 15.58
N LEU A 137 6.32 108.78 15.13
CA LEU A 137 5.42 107.83 14.47
C LEU A 137 5.96 107.40 13.10
N GLN A 138 6.53 108.32 12.31
CA GLN A 138 7.17 107.99 11.03
C GLN A 138 8.36 107.05 11.20
N ALA A 139 9.15 107.17 12.27
CA ALA A 139 10.23 106.24 12.58
C ALA A 139 9.71 104.81 12.81
N VAL A 140 8.69 104.64 13.66
CA VAL A 140 8.09 103.33 13.94
C VAL A 140 7.40 102.72 12.70
N LEU A 141 6.77 103.55 11.86
CA LEU A 141 6.20 103.11 10.57
C LEU A 141 7.28 102.69 9.57
N SER A 142 8.44 103.37 9.57
CA SER A 142 9.60 102.97 8.76
C SER A 142 10.15 101.62 9.19
N ASP A 143 10.27 101.39 10.50
CA ASP A 143 10.70 100.12 11.09
C ASP A 143 9.69 99.00 10.79
N LEU A 144 8.39 99.27 10.88
CA LEU A 144 7.32 98.34 10.49
C LEU A 144 7.46 97.92 9.02
N ARG A 145 7.62 98.89 8.10
CA ARG A 145 7.81 98.60 6.67
C ARG A 145 9.08 97.80 6.42
N LYS A 146 10.19 98.15 7.08
CA LYS A 146 11.47 97.43 6.96
C LYS A 146 11.33 95.96 7.37
N HIS A 147 10.73 95.69 8.53
CA HIS A 147 10.52 94.32 9.01
C HIS A 147 9.47 93.56 8.21
N HIS A 148 8.45 94.23 7.68
CA HIS A 148 7.47 93.62 6.79
C HIS A 148 8.12 93.18 5.47
N VAL A 149 8.92 94.05 4.83
CA VAL A 149 9.66 93.70 3.60
C VAL A 149 10.62 92.54 3.84
N GLU A 150 11.34 92.56 4.96
CA GLU A 150 12.21 91.45 5.36
C GLU A 150 11.44 90.13 5.56
N ALA A 151 10.31 90.17 6.27
CA ALA A 151 9.50 88.98 6.51
C ALA A 151 8.88 88.44 5.21
N LEU A 152 8.42 89.31 4.31
CA LEU A 152 7.89 88.95 3.00
C LEU A 152 8.96 88.27 2.13
N ASP A 153 10.17 88.85 2.06
CA ASP A 153 11.26 88.32 1.25
C ASP A 153 11.72 86.95 1.78
N ASN A 154 11.93 86.83 3.10
CA ASN A 154 12.30 85.57 3.73
C ASN A 154 11.22 84.49 3.54
N ALA A 155 9.94 84.82 3.74
CA ALA A 155 8.84 83.87 3.54
C ALA A 155 8.77 83.38 2.08
N ARG A 156 9.02 84.25 1.10
CA ARG A 156 9.07 83.89 -0.33
C ARG A 156 10.26 83.00 -0.67
N PHE A 157 11.46 83.28 -0.15
CA PHE A 157 12.61 82.42 -0.41
C PHE A 157 12.48 81.05 0.27
N LEU A 158 12.00 81.02 1.51
CA LEU A 158 11.81 79.78 2.25
C LEU A 158 10.69 78.90 1.68
N SER A 159 9.63 79.48 1.11
CA SER A 159 8.57 78.68 0.44
C SER A 159 9.10 77.92 -0.78
N THR A 160 10.18 78.38 -1.43
CA THR A 160 10.83 77.60 -2.51
C THR A 160 11.47 76.30 -2.02
N LEU A 161 11.75 76.19 -0.72
CA LEU A 161 12.34 75.02 -0.08
C LEU A 161 11.28 74.04 0.45
N GLU A 162 10.04 74.49 0.60
CA GLU A 162 8.97 73.79 1.32
C GLU A 162 8.72 72.38 0.80
N ARG A 163 8.69 72.21 -0.53
CA ARG A 163 8.50 70.88 -1.14
C ARG A 163 9.62 69.91 -0.76
N TYR A 164 10.87 70.36 -0.79
CA TYR A 164 12.01 69.52 -0.43
C TYR A 164 12.00 69.18 1.07
N LEU A 165 11.63 70.14 1.92
CA LEU A 165 11.50 69.90 3.36
C LEU A 165 10.33 68.95 3.70
N LYS A 166 9.19 69.07 3.01
CA LYS A 166 8.07 68.11 3.09
C LYS A 166 8.48 66.71 2.66
N ASN A 167 9.30 66.57 1.61
CA ASN A 167 9.87 65.28 1.21
C ASN A 167 10.79 64.67 2.28
N LEU A 168 11.59 65.49 2.98
CA LEU A 168 12.40 65.02 4.10
C LEU A 168 11.53 64.56 5.29
N THR A 169 10.49 65.32 5.66
CA THR A 169 9.65 65.03 6.84
C THR A 169 8.60 63.96 6.62
N HIS A 170 8.05 63.84 5.41
CA HIS A 170 6.93 62.93 5.09
C HIS A 170 7.22 61.92 3.96
N GLY A 171 8.41 61.93 3.35
CA GLY A 171 8.81 60.93 2.36
C GLY A 171 8.66 59.49 2.88
N THR A 172 8.23 58.60 1.98
CA THR A 172 7.87 57.20 2.25
C THR A 172 9.08 56.28 2.45
N GLY A 173 10.25 56.63 1.91
CA GLY A 173 11.46 55.81 1.97
C GLY A 173 12.75 56.64 1.91
N PHE A 174 13.89 56.00 2.19
CA PHE A 174 15.22 56.64 2.16
C PHE A 174 15.66 57.04 0.75
N ASP A 175 15.16 56.36 -0.28
CA ASP A 175 15.36 56.70 -1.69
C ASP A 175 14.90 58.13 -2.01
N VAL A 176 13.68 58.49 -1.58
CA VAL A 176 13.13 59.83 -1.76
C VAL A 176 13.99 60.87 -1.03
N VAL A 177 14.47 60.54 0.18
CA VAL A 177 15.32 61.41 1.00
C VAL A 177 16.70 61.59 0.36
N LEU A 178 17.32 60.51 -0.11
CA LEU A 178 18.63 60.50 -0.77
C LEU A 178 18.64 61.34 -2.04
N ASP A 179 17.60 61.26 -2.86
CA ASP A 179 17.45 62.06 -4.07
C ASP A 179 17.12 63.54 -3.76
N THR A 180 16.41 63.78 -2.65
CA THR A 180 16.00 65.13 -2.23
C THR A 180 17.17 65.93 -1.63
N ILE A 181 18.08 65.31 -0.88
CA ILE A 181 19.17 66.02 -0.17
C ILE A 181 20.06 66.86 -1.10
N PRO A 182 20.57 66.35 -2.25
CA PRO A 182 21.37 67.15 -3.19
C PRO A 182 20.58 68.32 -3.79
N LEU A 183 19.30 68.11 -4.12
CA LEU A 183 18.43 69.12 -4.68
C LEU A 183 18.13 70.22 -3.66
N LEU A 184 17.84 69.83 -2.41
CA LEU A 184 17.65 70.75 -1.30
C LEU A 184 18.92 71.57 -1.05
N MET A 185 20.10 70.94 -1.00
CA MET A 185 21.35 71.66 -0.76
C MET A 185 21.64 72.71 -1.85
N ASN A 186 21.32 72.39 -3.11
CA ASN A 186 21.38 73.35 -4.21
C ASN A 186 20.33 74.46 -4.10
N ALA A 187 19.12 74.16 -3.61
CA ALA A 187 18.10 75.18 -3.36
C ALA A 187 18.51 76.12 -2.23
N LEU A 188 19.08 75.59 -1.12
CA LEU A 188 19.65 76.38 -0.03
C LEU A 188 20.79 77.29 -0.54
N ARG A 189 21.64 76.79 -1.44
CA ARG A 189 22.66 77.59 -2.13
C ARG A 189 22.04 78.77 -2.90
N MET A 190 20.94 78.55 -3.61
CA MET A 190 20.26 79.63 -4.35
C MET A 190 19.66 80.66 -3.39
N VAL A 191 19.06 80.23 -2.28
CA VAL A 191 18.56 81.14 -1.23
C VAL A 191 19.68 81.98 -0.63
N TRP A 192 20.82 81.35 -0.30
CA TRP A 192 22.00 82.04 0.23
C TRP A 192 22.55 83.11 -0.72
N VAL A 193 22.61 82.78 -2.01
CA VAL A 193 23.13 83.67 -3.05
C VAL A 193 22.20 84.84 -3.34
N ILE A 194 20.88 84.59 -3.42
CA ILE A 194 19.92 85.53 -4.01
C ILE A 194 19.20 86.34 -2.92
N SER A 195 18.94 85.74 -1.76
CA SER A 195 18.20 86.42 -0.69
C SER A 195 19.01 87.58 -0.12
N ARG A 196 18.34 88.71 0.07
CA ARG A 196 18.96 89.92 0.65
C ARG A 196 18.96 89.90 2.18
N HIS A 197 18.06 89.12 2.76
CA HIS A 197 17.80 89.12 4.20
C HIS A 197 18.09 87.76 4.85
N TYR A 198 18.00 86.64 4.11
CA TYR A 198 18.23 85.29 4.65
C TYR A 198 19.66 84.77 4.47
N ASN A 199 20.53 85.51 3.76
CA ASN A 199 21.93 85.17 3.50
C ASN A 199 22.89 85.42 4.68
N LYS A 200 22.42 85.20 5.91
CA LYS A 200 23.19 85.42 7.15
C LYS A 200 23.36 84.12 7.92
N ASP A 201 24.53 83.91 8.50
CA ASP A 201 24.85 82.73 9.33
C ASP A 201 23.83 82.52 10.45
N GLU A 202 23.39 83.60 11.09
CA GLU A 202 22.39 83.61 12.18
C GLU A 202 21.06 82.96 11.79
N ARG A 203 20.74 82.87 10.49
CA ARG A 203 19.49 82.28 9.96
C ARG A 203 19.73 80.96 9.26
N MET A 204 20.77 80.89 8.43
CA MET A 204 21.10 79.71 7.65
C MET A 204 21.54 78.53 8.53
N VAL A 205 22.35 78.78 9.57
CA VAL A 205 22.86 77.73 10.46
C VAL A 205 21.73 77.05 11.24
N PRO A 206 20.83 77.76 11.94
CA PRO A 206 19.68 77.11 12.62
C PRO A 206 18.79 76.30 11.67
N LEU A 207 18.55 76.77 10.45
CA LEU A 207 17.79 76.01 9.46
C LEU A 207 18.50 74.71 9.08
N MET A 208 19.82 74.75 8.85
CA MET A 208 20.60 73.56 8.54
C MET A 208 20.69 72.58 9.74
N GLU A 209 20.74 73.08 10.97
CA GLU A 209 20.65 72.26 12.18
C GLU A 209 19.29 71.54 12.28
N ARG A 210 18.20 72.25 11.98
CA ARG A 210 16.85 71.66 11.91
C ARG A 210 16.73 70.58 10.83
N ILE A 211 17.37 70.79 9.66
CA ILE A 211 17.43 69.78 8.60
C ILE A 211 18.24 68.56 9.04
N ALA A 212 19.42 68.76 9.64
CA ALA A 212 20.25 67.68 10.17
C ALA A 212 19.54 66.90 11.29
N TRP A 213 18.75 67.59 12.12
CA TRP A 213 17.90 66.98 13.15
C TRP A 213 16.82 66.10 12.54
N GLU A 214 16.15 66.55 11.48
CA GLU A 214 15.11 65.76 10.78
C GLU A 214 15.72 64.51 10.14
N ILE A 215 16.85 64.65 9.42
CA ILE A 215 17.56 63.52 8.82
C ILE A 215 17.98 62.50 9.89
N SER A 216 18.52 62.98 11.01
CA SER A 216 18.89 62.12 12.15
C SER A 216 17.66 61.40 12.72
N THR A 217 16.56 62.10 12.91
CA THR A 217 15.32 61.54 13.47
C THR A 217 14.72 60.47 12.56
N ARG A 218 14.78 60.67 11.24
CA ARG A 218 14.35 59.66 10.26
C ARG A 218 15.19 58.39 10.34
N VAL A 219 16.51 58.52 10.45
CA VAL A 219 17.40 57.35 10.57
C VAL A 219 17.19 56.61 11.89
N CYS A 220 17.08 57.32 13.01
CA CYS A 220 16.77 56.69 14.32
C CYS A 220 15.46 55.90 14.30
N LYS A 221 14.40 56.43 13.66
CA LYS A 221 13.10 55.76 13.59
C LYS A 221 13.09 54.54 12.67
N ALA A 222 13.87 54.58 11.59
CA ALA A 222 13.91 53.49 10.61
C ALA A 222 14.87 52.36 10.98
N VAL A 223 15.94 52.66 11.73
CA VAL A 223 16.94 51.69 12.21
C VAL A 223 16.73 51.47 13.71
N ASP A 224 15.63 50.81 14.06
CA ASP A 224 15.32 50.47 15.45
C ASP A 224 15.97 49.13 15.84
N LEU A 225 16.93 49.15 16.76
CA LEU A 225 17.73 47.97 17.12
C LEU A 225 16.91 46.83 17.74
N HIS A 226 15.79 47.12 18.40
CA HIS A 226 14.94 46.08 19.02
C HIS A 226 14.18 45.22 17.99
N THR A 227 13.97 45.76 16.79
CA THR A 227 13.26 45.11 15.69
C THR A 227 14.21 44.72 14.55
N LEU A 228 15.32 45.44 14.36
CA LEU A 228 16.28 45.27 13.28
C LEU A 228 16.83 43.84 13.15
N PHE A 229 17.17 43.19 14.27
CA PHE A 229 17.73 41.84 14.27
C PHE A 229 16.68 40.73 14.11
N LYS A 230 15.37 41.08 14.22
CA LYS A 230 14.24 40.16 14.01
C LYS A 230 13.74 40.16 12.56
N GLU A 231 14.12 41.17 11.78
CA GLU A 231 13.82 41.24 10.35
C GLU A 231 14.70 40.29 9.53
N ASP A 232 14.36 40.12 8.25
CA ASP A 232 15.23 39.42 7.32
C ASP A 232 16.59 40.12 7.21
N ARG A 233 17.67 39.34 7.24
CA ARG A 233 19.06 39.86 7.31
C ARG A 233 19.41 40.75 6.11
N ALA A 234 18.93 40.40 4.91
CA ALA A 234 19.18 41.21 3.72
C ALA A 234 18.38 42.52 3.76
N ALA A 235 17.14 42.47 4.24
CA ALA A 235 16.31 43.65 4.46
C ALA A 235 16.90 44.60 5.51
N ALA A 236 17.35 44.06 6.66
CA ALA A 236 17.99 44.83 7.73
C ALA A 236 19.29 45.50 7.25
N LYS A 237 20.17 44.76 6.56
CA LYS A 237 21.40 45.34 5.97
C LYS A 237 21.11 46.45 4.97
N LYS A 238 20.09 46.26 4.12
CA LYS A 238 19.67 47.29 3.15
C LYS A 238 19.21 48.56 3.87
N LYS A 239 18.34 48.44 4.88
CA LYS A 239 17.86 49.58 5.68
C LYS A 239 19.00 50.34 6.36
N ILE A 240 19.94 49.62 6.98
CA ILE A 240 21.11 50.23 7.64
C ILE A 240 21.99 50.94 6.61
N ALA A 241 22.24 50.32 5.45
CA ALA A 241 23.06 50.91 4.39
C ALA A 241 22.42 52.17 3.80
N GLU A 242 21.10 52.16 3.56
CA GLU A 242 20.35 53.32 3.10
C GLU A 242 20.32 54.45 4.15
N GLY A 243 20.13 54.11 5.43
CA GLY A 243 20.20 55.07 6.54
C GLY A 243 21.60 55.70 6.67
N LYS A 244 22.66 54.90 6.62
CA LYS A 244 24.05 55.38 6.60
C LYS A 244 24.31 56.28 5.39
N SER A 245 23.92 55.84 4.19
CA SER A 245 24.07 56.62 2.96
C SER A 245 23.36 57.96 3.07
N THR A 246 22.20 58.02 3.72
CA THR A 246 21.43 59.26 3.90
C THR A 246 22.20 60.27 4.78
N LEU A 247 22.80 59.79 5.88
CA LEU A 247 23.63 60.62 6.77
C LEU A 247 24.90 61.11 6.07
N GLU A 248 25.57 60.26 5.30
CA GLU A 248 26.78 60.61 4.56
C GLU A 248 26.48 61.56 3.37
N GLN A 249 25.35 61.35 2.69
CA GLN A 249 24.93 62.17 1.55
C GLN A 249 24.63 63.61 1.98
N TRP A 250 24.11 63.85 3.19
CA TRP A 250 23.96 65.19 3.77
C TRP A 250 25.28 65.96 3.79
N LYS A 251 26.31 65.35 4.37
CA LYS A 251 27.66 65.95 4.46
C LYS A 251 28.34 66.07 3.10
N LYS A 252 28.21 65.05 2.25
CA LYS A 252 28.78 65.04 0.89
C LYS A 252 28.18 66.15 0.03
N SER A 253 26.86 66.31 0.03
CA SER A 253 26.17 67.37 -0.70
C SER A 253 26.59 68.76 -0.22
N TYR A 254 26.73 68.96 1.10
CA TYR A 254 27.22 70.22 1.66
C TYR A 254 28.62 70.57 1.16
N LEU A 255 29.57 69.63 1.25
CA LEU A 255 30.95 69.85 0.80
C LEU A 255 31.04 70.09 -0.71
N ALA A 256 30.21 69.40 -1.50
CA ALA A 256 30.13 69.61 -2.94
C ALA A 256 29.63 71.03 -3.28
N VAL A 257 28.58 71.49 -2.60
CA VAL A 257 28.04 72.85 -2.78
C VAL A 257 29.03 73.91 -2.31
N ARG A 258 29.74 73.69 -1.21
CA ARG A 258 30.82 74.57 -0.75
C ARG A 258 31.89 74.74 -1.84
N ALA A 259 32.40 73.64 -2.38
CA ALA A 259 33.42 73.68 -3.42
C ALA A 259 32.94 74.43 -4.68
N GLN A 260 31.66 74.31 -5.04
CA GLN A 260 31.06 75.07 -6.14
C GLN A 260 30.99 76.58 -5.86
N ILE A 261 30.70 76.99 -4.63
CA ILE A 261 30.63 78.40 -4.25
C ILE A 261 32.04 79.00 -4.22
N GLU A 262 33.03 78.30 -3.65
CA GLU A 262 34.44 78.71 -3.68
C GLU A 262 34.96 78.86 -5.12
N ALA A 263 34.64 77.91 -6.00
CA ALA A 263 35.01 77.98 -7.42
C ALA A 263 34.34 79.16 -8.16
N SER A 264 33.20 79.65 -7.69
CA SER A 264 32.48 80.77 -8.31
C SER A 264 33.03 82.16 -7.96
N GLY A 265 34.01 82.25 -7.05
CA GLY A 265 34.73 83.50 -6.74
C GLY A 265 33.90 84.59 -6.06
N ARG A 266 32.80 84.23 -5.38
CA ARG A 266 31.92 85.19 -4.68
C ARG A 266 32.44 85.50 -3.28
N GLU A 267 32.24 86.74 -2.82
CA GLU A 267 32.68 87.21 -1.50
C GLU A 267 31.93 86.55 -0.31
N GLN A 268 30.75 85.98 -0.54
CA GLN A 268 29.96 85.28 0.50
C GLN A 268 30.48 83.85 0.70
N HIS A 269 31.13 83.62 1.85
CA HIS A 269 31.72 82.32 2.19
C HIS A 269 30.65 81.36 2.74
N TRP A 270 30.55 80.16 2.16
CA TRP A 270 29.66 79.08 2.61
C TRP A 270 30.42 78.14 3.55
N GLU A 271 30.75 78.63 4.75
CA GLU A 271 31.45 77.85 5.76
C GLU A 271 30.77 78.00 7.13
N PHE A 272 30.32 76.88 7.68
CA PHE A 272 29.61 76.81 8.96
C PHE A 272 30.33 75.84 9.91
N ASP A 273 30.02 75.91 11.21
CA ASP A 273 30.59 75.01 12.21
C ASP A 273 30.21 73.54 11.91
N ARG A 274 31.22 72.77 11.48
CA ARG A 274 31.08 71.36 11.10
C ARG A 274 30.66 70.48 12.26
N LYS A 275 31.05 70.80 13.50
CA LYS A 275 30.68 69.99 14.68
C LYS A 275 29.19 70.12 14.95
N ARG A 276 28.63 71.33 14.80
CA ARG A 276 27.20 71.60 14.95
C ARG A 276 26.37 70.91 13.87
N LEU A 277 26.83 70.93 12.62
CA LEU A 277 26.07 70.36 11.50
C LEU A 277 26.21 68.84 11.33
N PHE A 278 27.38 68.28 11.60
CA PHE A 278 27.70 66.88 11.27
C PHE A 278 28.04 66.01 12.48
N GLY A 279 28.29 66.57 13.67
CA GLY A 279 28.75 65.78 14.82
C GLY A 279 27.80 64.62 15.16
N LYS A 280 26.48 64.88 15.17
CA LYS A 280 25.46 63.84 15.39
C LYS A 280 25.35 62.88 14.21
N THR A 281 25.29 63.38 12.97
CA THR A 281 25.09 62.51 11.79
C THR A 281 26.31 61.62 11.51
N ASP A 282 27.53 62.11 11.72
CA ASP A 282 28.77 61.34 11.60
C ASP A 282 28.83 60.21 12.65
N TYR A 283 28.47 60.51 13.91
CA TYR A 283 28.39 59.50 14.95
C TYR A 283 27.35 58.43 14.62
N MET A 284 26.13 58.83 14.23
CA MET A 284 25.09 57.87 13.83
C MET A 284 25.51 57.01 12.63
N ALA A 285 26.24 57.57 11.66
CA ALA A 285 26.76 56.81 10.52
C ALA A 285 27.78 55.75 10.95
N SER A 286 28.59 56.03 11.99
CA SER A 286 29.49 55.04 12.58
C SER A 286 28.74 53.91 13.28
N ILE A 287 27.65 54.20 14.00
CA ILE A 287 26.78 53.18 14.60
C ILE A 287 26.12 52.31 13.53
N CYS A 288 25.61 52.92 12.45
CA CYS A 288 25.09 52.16 11.31
C CYS A 288 26.16 51.26 10.69
N GLN A 289 27.43 51.68 10.63
CA GLN A 289 28.51 50.82 10.15
C GLN A 289 28.73 49.62 11.09
N ASP A 290 28.79 49.85 12.40
CA ASP A 290 28.96 48.78 13.40
C ASP A 290 27.80 47.77 13.32
N LEU A 291 26.55 48.23 13.20
CA LEU A 291 25.37 47.37 13.03
C LEU A 291 25.41 46.56 11.73
N TYR A 292 25.87 47.17 10.64
CA TYR A 292 26.08 46.47 9.38
C TYR A 292 27.15 45.37 9.53
N ASP A 293 28.26 45.67 10.21
CA ASP A 293 29.35 44.73 10.46
C ASP A 293 28.89 43.55 11.34
N ILE A 294 28.03 43.79 12.33
CA ILE A 294 27.43 42.70 13.15
C ILE A 294 26.62 41.75 12.26
N LEU A 295 25.70 42.28 11.45
CA LEU A 295 24.90 41.45 10.53
C LEU A 295 25.79 40.77 9.47
N GLN A 296 26.90 41.39 9.08
CA GLN A 296 27.89 40.81 8.18
C GLN A 296 28.58 39.59 8.80
N VAL A 297 29.04 39.70 10.04
CA VAL A 297 29.67 38.59 10.76
C VAL A 297 28.69 37.43 10.97
N VAL A 298 27.44 37.72 11.34
CA VAL A 298 26.41 36.70 11.49
C VAL A 298 26.16 35.97 10.16
N GLU A 299 25.96 36.70 9.05
CA GLU A 299 25.78 36.08 7.73
C GLU A 299 26.99 35.22 7.31
N GLU A 300 28.21 35.69 7.54
CA GLU A 300 29.43 34.93 7.23
C GLU A 300 29.52 33.61 8.02
N PHE A 301 29.13 33.60 9.29
CA PHE A 301 29.04 32.35 10.07
C PHE A 301 27.93 31.42 9.56
N TYR A 302 26.76 31.96 9.21
CA TYR A 302 25.66 31.15 8.65
C TYR A 302 26.01 30.53 7.30
N ASN A 303 26.75 31.26 6.47
CA ASN A 303 27.28 30.74 5.21
C ASN A 303 28.24 29.57 5.45
N ILE A 304 29.09 29.65 6.48
CA ILE A 304 30.06 28.60 6.85
C ILE A 304 29.35 27.37 7.46
N PHE A 305 28.41 27.60 8.37
CA PHE A 305 27.67 26.54 9.10
C PHE A 305 26.36 26.12 8.40
N GLY A 306 26.32 26.26 7.07
CA GLY A 306 25.18 25.88 6.24
C GLY A 306 24.91 24.38 6.19
N SER A 307 23.91 23.99 5.40
CA SER A 307 23.52 22.57 5.21
C SER A 307 24.64 21.71 4.63
N GLU A 308 25.58 22.30 3.89
CA GLU A 308 26.68 21.59 3.23
C GLU A 308 27.69 21.03 4.25
N LEU A 309 28.07 21.82 5.26
CA LEU A 309 28.92 21.35 6.35
C LEU A 309 28.19 20.30 7.21
N LYS A 310 26.86 20.44 7.41
CA LYS A 310 26.06 19.41 8.09
C LYS A 310 26.00 18.08 7.32
N ALA A 311 26.05 18.11 5.99
CA ALA A 311 25.99 16.90 5.17
C ALA A 311 27.33 16.12 5.17
N VAL A 312 28.45 16.83 5.32
CA VAL A 312 29.80 16.24 5.30
C VAL A 312 30.26 15.81 6.70
N THR A 313 29.71 16.41 7.76
CA THR A 313 30.07 16.11 9.15
C THR A 313 29.14 15.09 9.81
N GLY A 314 29.71 14.22 10.66
CA GLY A 314 28.95 13.21 11.40
C GLY A 314 28.23 13.71 12.66
N ASP A 315 28.46 14.97 13.07
CA ASP A 315 27.97 15.55 14.33
C ASP A 315 27.19 16.86 14.11
N PRO A 316 25.93 16.79 13.64
CA PRO A 316 25.10 17.97 13.39
C PRO A 316 24.79 18.77 14.67
N LYS A 317 24.82 18.14 15.84
CA LYS A 317 24.54 18.77 17.13
C LYS A 317 25.54 19.88 17.47
N ARG A 318 26.83 19.66 17.19
CA ARG A 318 27.88 20.63 17.51
C ARG A 318 27.79 21.87 16.61
N ILE A 319 27.35 21.70 15.37
CA ILE A 319 27.03 22.80 14.46
C ILE A 319 25.83 23.60 14.98
N ASP A 320 24.78 22.92 15.46
CA ASP A 320 23.61 23.58 16.03
C ASP A 320 23.94 24.35 17.33
N ASP A 321 24.87 23.85 18.13
CA ASP A 321 25.36 24.55 19.33
C ASP A 321 26.17 25.81 18.95
N LEU A 322 27.02 25.73 17.92
CA LEU A 322 27.75 26.89 17.37
C LEU A 322 26.80 27.93 16.79
N LEU A 323 25.80 27.52 15.99
CA LEU A 323 24.78 28.42 15.46
C LEU A 323 23.95 29.10 16.55
N ARG A 324 23.57 28.37 17.60
CA ARG A 324 22.90 28.95 18.79
C ARG A 324 23.78 29.99 19.48
N ARG A 325 25.10 29.82 19.47
CA ARG A 325 26.04 30.81 20.03
C ARG A 325 26.19 32.03 19.12
N VAL A 326 26.14 31.84 17.79
CA VAL A 326 26.10 32.93 16.80
C VAL A 326 24.82 33.76 16.94
N ASP A 327 23.67 33.14 17.16
CA ASP A 327 22.41 33.85 17.38
C ASP A 327 22.42 34.68 18.68
N ARG A 328 23.13 34.21 19.71
CA ARG A 328 23.32 34.95 20.96
C ARG A 328 24.21 36.19 20.80
N LEU A 329 24.94 36.34 19.69
CA LEU A 329 25.77 37.52 19.46
C LEU A 329 24.95 38.81 19.26
N THR A 330 23.69 38.70 18.81
CA THR A 330 22.81 39.87 18.60
C THR A 330 22.00 40.22 19.84
N SER A 331 21.85 39.31 20.81
CA SER A 331 21.04 39.52 22.01
C SER A 331 21.45 40.76 22.83
N PRO A 332 22.74 41.06 23.07
CA PRO A 332 23.15 42.29 23.77
C PRO A 332 22.69 43.58 23.09
N MET A 333 22.49 43.54 21.76
CA MET A 333 22.02 44.68 20.97
C MET A 333 20.48 44.80 20.98
N GLU A 334 19.77 43.70 21.17
CA GLU A 334 18.31 43.67 21.28
C GLU A 334 17.82 44.09 22.67
N GLU A 335 18.62 43.90 23.71
CA GLU A 335 18.28 44.17 25.13
C GLU A 335 18.86 45.49 25.66
N LEU A 336 19.27 46.40 24.77
CA LEU A 336 19.86 47.69 25.15
C LEU A 336 18.90 48.53 26.02
N THR A 337 19.45 49.15 27.07
CA THR A 337 18.73 50.03 27.99
C THR A 337 18.91 51.53 27.68
N PHE A 338 19.74 51.84 26.68
CA PHE A 338 20.08 53.20 26.26
C PHE A 338 19.98 53.37 24.74
N ASP A 339 19.81 54.61 24.28
CA ASP A 339 19.82 54.92 22.85
C ASP A 339 21.27 54.96 22.30
N PRO A 340 21.65 54.05 21.37
CA PRO A 340 22.99 54.00 20.80
C PRO A 340 23.29 55.19 19.87
N PHE A 341 22.27 55.83 19.28
CA PHE A 341 22.43 57.00 18.41
C PHE A 341 22.66 58.30 19.18
N SER A 342 22.51 58.27 20.52
CA SER A 342 22.85 59.38 21.39
C SER A 342 24.36 59.46 21.61
N ILE A 343 24.96 60.62 21.30
CA ILE A 343 26.41 60.88 21.51
C ILE A 343 26.82 60.65 22.98
N LYS A 344 25.89 60.84 23.92
CA LYS A 344 26.16 60.63 25.36
C LYS A 344 26.50 59.17 25.69
N SER A 345 26.01 58.22 24.89
CA SER A 345 26.16 56.78 25.10
C SER A 345 27.39 56.18 24.39
N THR A 346 28.29 57.02 23.86
CA THR A 346 29.45 56.57 23.05
C THR A 346 30.36 55.59 23.79
N HIS A 347 30.54 55.76 25.10
CA HIS A 347 31.41 54.88 25.90
C HIS A 347 30.82 53.48 26.03
N ASP A 348 29.54 53.40 26.39
CA ASP A 348 28.81 52.15 26.60
C ASP A 348 28.71 51.35 25.30
N TRP A 349 28.41 52.01 24.16
CA TRP A 349 28.39 51.35 22.84
C TRP A 349 29.73 50.70 22.48
N LYS A 350 30.85 51.39 22.74
CA LYS A 350 32.19 50.86 22.45
C LYS A 350 32.51 49.62 23.30
N LEU A 351 32.02 49.56 24.53
CA LEU A 351 32.22 48.40 25.41
C LEU A 351 31.49 47.18 24.87
N ILE A 352 30.22 47.31 24.48
CA ILE A 352 29.43 46.23 23.91
C ILE A 352 30.04 45.74 22.58
N MET A 353 30.52 46.65 21.73
CA MET A 353 31.23 46.26 20.50
C MET A 353 32.56 45.53 20.77
N GLY A 354 33.23 45.82 21.89
CA GLY A 354 34.42 45.10 22.33
C GLY A 354 34.11 43.67 22.78
N GLU A 355 33.04 43.49 23.56
CA GLU A 355 32.54 42.17 23.97
C GLU A 355 32.12 41.33 22.76
N PHE A 356 31.39 41.93 21.81
CA PHE A 356 31.01 41.28 20.55
C PHE A 356 32.24 40.76 19.77
N ARG A 357 33.27 41.59 19.57
CA ARG A 357 34.49 41.18 18.86
C ARG A 357 35.24 40.05 19.57
N THR A 358 35.17 40.03 20.91
CA THR A 358 35.79 38.97 21.73
C THR A 358 35.06 37.64 21.54
N GLU A 359 33.73 37.60 21.71
CA GLU A 359 32.94 36.38 21.49
C GLU A 359 33.05 35.87 20.05
N VAL A 360 33.06 36.77 19.06
CA VAL A 360 33.29 36.42 17.66
C VAL A 360 34.63 35.70 17.46
N SER A 361 35.70 36.15 18.12
CA SER A 361 37.02 35.52 18.05
C SER A 361 37.03 34.13 18.70
N VAL A 362 36.27 33.93 19.79
CA VAL A 362 36.12 32.63 20.45
C VAL A 362 35.40 31.64 19.53
N ILE A 363 34.29 32.06 18.91
CA ILE A 363 33.53 31.22 17.98
C ILE A 363 34.39 30.84 16.76
N GLU A 364 35.22 31.76 16.25
CA GLU A 364 36.15 31.43 15.17
C GLU A 364 37.14 30.33 15.53
N GLU A 365 37.74 30.38 16.73
CA GLU A 365 38.72 29.38 17.13
C GLU A 365 38.07 28.01 17.35
N GLU A 366 36.86 27.99 17.91
CA GLU A 366 36.05 26.78 18.02
C GLU A 366 35.69 26.21 16.64
N ALA A 367 35.34 27.06 15.68
CA ALA A 367 35.06 26.67 14.30
C ALA A 367 36.27 26.02 13.61
N LYS A 368 37.47 26.57 13.80
CA LYS A 368 38.71 25.98 13.24
C LYS A 368 38.96 24.58 13.81
N ASN A 369 38.87 24.42 15.12
CA ASN A 369 39.04 23.12 15.78
C ASN A 369 37.99 22.11 15.30
N PHE A 370 36.75 22.55 15.13
CA PHE A 370 35.68 21.71 14.61
C PHE A 370 35.94 21.25 13.16
N ILE A 371 36.43 22.14 12.30
CA ILE A 371 36.82 21.80 10.91
C ILE A 371 37.97 20.77 10.92
N ASP A 372 38.98 20.96 11.76
CA ASP A 372 40.12 20.04 11.87
C ASP A 372 39.72 18.63 12.31
N GLU A 373 38.75 18.51 13.21
CA GLU A 373 38.23 17.22 13.67
C GLU A 373 37.31 16.57 12.63
N SER A 374 36.45 17.37 12.00
CA SER A 374 35.48 16.91 11.00
C SER A 374 36.13 16.34 9.75
N PHE A 375 37.20 16.97 9.26
CA PHE A 375 37.91 16.49 8.06
C PHE A 375 38.74 15.22 8.32
N LYS A 376 38.95 14.80 9.58
CA LYS A 376 39.58 13.52 9.90
C LYS A 376 38.60 12.33 9.80
N THR A 377 37.29 12.59 9.90
CA THR A 377 36.22 11.56 9.94
C THR A 377 35.30 11.62 8.72
N LEU A 378 35.82 12.09 7.58
CA LEU A 378 35.05 12.16 6.33
C LEU A 378 34.54 10.79 5.89
N GLN A 379 33.28 10.74 5.48
CA GLN A 379 32.68 9.52 4.92
C GLN A 379 32.87 9.41 3.39
N SER A 380 32.84 10.54 2.69
CA SER A 380 32.91 10.62 1.23
C SER A 380 33.86 11.74 0.80
N ALA A 381 34.85 11.39 -0.02
CA ALA A 381 35.78 12.36 -0.59
C ALA A 381 35.09 13.29 -1.60
N GLU A 382 34.09 12.80 -2.34
CA GLU A 382 33.35 13.59 -3.33
C GLU A 382 32.53 14.71 -2.67
N ALA A 383 31.75 14.37 -1.64
CA ALA A 383 30.92 15.34 -0.92
C ALA A 383 31.79 16.39 -0.21
N ALA A 384 32.91 15.97 0.37
CA ALA A 384 33.87 16.88 1.00
C ALA A 384 34.53 17.82 -0.02
N PHE A 385 34.82 17.33 -1.23
CA PHE A 385 35.38 18.13 -2.31
C PHE A 385 34.38 19.18 -2.83
N ASP A 386 33.13 18.79 -3.11
CA ASP A 386 32.09 19.72 -3.55
C ASP A 386 31.81 20.81 -2.50
N MET A 387 31.81 20.44 -1.22
CA MET A 387 31.72 21.38 -0.11
C MET A 387 32.89 22.39 -0.12
N LEU A 388 34.14 21.93 -0.24
CA LEU A 388 35.30 22.83 -0.30
C LEU A 388 35.25 23.77 -1.51
N LEU A 389 34.75 23.30 -2.66
CA LEU A 389 34.54 24.13 -3.85
C LEU A 389 33.50 25.23 -3.61
N ASN A 390 32.37 24.91 -2.99
CA ASN A 390 31.35 25.91 -2.66
C ASN A 390 31.91 26.97 -1.71
N PHE A 391 32.70 26.58 -0.70
CA PHE A 391 33.36 27.53 0.19
C PHE A 391 34.45 28.39 -0.46
N ARG A 392 35.02 27.96 -1.59
CA ARG A 392 35.93 28.78 -2.40
C ARG A 392 35.20 29.97 -3.03
N HIS A 393 33.92 29.81 -3.38
CA HIS A 393 33.13 30.81 -4.08
C HIS A 393 32.25 31.66 -3.14
N ILE A 394 32.04 31.21 -1.90
CA ILE A 394 31.24 31.93 -0.89
C ILE A 394 32.13 32.90 -0.10
N ARG A 395 31.65 34.14 0.08
CA ARG A 395 32.27 35.15 0.95
C ARG A 395 32.24 34.63 2.40
N SER A 396 33.40 34.19 2.85
CA SER A 396 33.63 33.59 4.16
C SER A 396 34.76 34.32 4.88
N ARG A 397 34.84 34.17 6.21
CA ARG A 397 35.93 34.75 6.98
C ARG A 397 37.27 34.17 6.55
N GLU A 398 38.24 35.05 6.31
CA GLU A 398 39.55 34.71 5.72
C GLU A 398 40.33 33.66 6.53
N THR A 399 40.19 33.70 7.86
CA THR A 399 40.79 32.75 8.82
C THR A 399 40.27 31.32 8.61
N ILE A 400 38.96 31.16 8.45
CA ILE A 400 38.30 29.87 8.26
C ILE A 400 38.53 29.38 6.82
N ASN A 401 38.47 30.27 5.83
CA ASN A 401 38.74 29.95 4.44
C ASN A 401 40.17 29.39 4.27
N LYS A 402 41.17 30.03 4.87
CA LYS A 402 42.56 29.52 4.90
C LYS A 402 42.64 28.11 5.47
N GLN A 403 41.94 27.84 6.58
CA GLN A 403 41.91 26.49 7.16
C GLN A 403 41.25 25.47 6.23
N MET A 404 40.10 25.80 5.62
CA MET A 404 39.44 24.92 4.67
C MET A 404 40.32 24.57 3.46
N MET A 405 41.08 25.54 2.93
CA MET A 405 42.00 25.30 1.81
C MET A 405 43.15 24.34 2.18
N MET A 406 43.52 24.23 3.46
CA MET A 406 44.53 23.26 3.91
C MET A 406 43.98 21.82 3.97
N LYS A 407 42.66 21.63 3.93
CA LYS A 407 41.99 20.33 4.06
C LYS A 407 41.82 19.54 2.77
N PHE A 408 42.23 20.08 1.62
CA PHE A 408 42.25 19.30 0.37
C PHE A 408 43.11 18.03 0.48
N ASN A 409 44.16 18.03 1.30
CA ASN A 409 44.96 16.84 1.56
C ASN A 409 44.18 15.73 2.28
N ASP A 410 43.33 16.10 3.25
CA ASP A 410 42.48 15.13 3.97
C ASP A 410 41.43 14.50 3.03
N VAL A 411 40.91 15.27 2.07
CA VAL A 411 40.01 14.76 1.01
C VAL A 411 40.73 13.75 0.11
N LEU A 412 41.97 14.05 -0.29
CA LEU A 412 42.80 13.12 -1.07
C LEU A 412 43.09 11.83 -0.30
N ASP A 413 43.34 11.92 1.00
CA ASP A 413 43.55 10.76 1.89
C ASP A 413 42.31 9.88 1.99
N GLN A 414 41.13 10.49 2.09
CA GLN A 414 39.87 9.77 2.10
C GLN A 414 39.62 9.07 0.75
N TYR A 415 39.91 9.72 -0.36
CA TYR A 415 39.81 9.08 -1.68
C TYR A 415 40.79 7.90 -1.83
N CYS A 416 42.01 8.00 -1.29
CA CYS A 416 42.93 6.86 -1.23
C CYS A 416 42.32 5.65 -0.49
N LYS A 417 41.63 5.88 0.64
CA LYS A 417 40.93 4.80 1.36
C LYS A 417 39.78 4.21 0.53
N GLU A 418 39.01 5.06 -0.15
CA GLU A 418 37.93 4.60 -1.04
C GLU A 418 38.45 3.75 -2.22
N VAL A 419 39.57 4.16 -2.84
CA VAL A 419 40.22 3.39 -3.91
C VAL A 419 40.74 2.04 -3.37
N GLU A 420 41.32 2.00 -2.17
CA GLU A 420 41.75 0.74 -1.56
C GLU A 420 40.56 -0.17 -1.24
N ASN A 421 39.45 0.38 -0.74
CA ASN A 421 38.23 -0.39 -0.49
C ASN A 421 37.66 -0.99 -1.80
N VAL A 422 37.61 -0.20 -2.88
CA VAL A 422 37.18 -0.69 -4.20
C VAL A 422 38.13 -1.77 -4.72
N LYS A 423 39.44 -1.60 -4.54
CA LYS A 423 40.44 -2.62 -4.87
C LYS A 423 40.23 -3.90 -4.04
N GLN A 424 39.92 -3.81 -2.75
CA GLN A 424 39.63 -4.97 -1.91
C GLN A 424 38.38 -5.72 -2.40
N ILE A 425 37.28 -4.99 -2.67
CA ILE A 425 36.06 -5.58 -3.25
C ILE A 425 36.37 -6.29 -4.57
N PHE A 426 37.19 -5.66 -5.42
CA PHE A 426 37.61 -6.24 -6.69
C PHE A 426 38.43 -7.52 -6.52
N VAL A 427 39.39 -7.55 -5.58
CA VAL A 427 40.25 -8.72 -5.34
C VAL A 427 39.48 -9.86 -4.68
N GLN A 428 38.58 -9.58 -3.72
CA GLN A 428 37.78 -10.59 -3.04
C GLN A 428 36.84 -11.33 -4.00
N ASN A 429 36.20 -10.60 -4.92
CA ASN A 429 35.20 -11.16 -5.84
C ASN A 429 35.74 -11.45 -7.25
N LEU A 430 37.07 -11.57 -7.40
CA LEU A 430 37.71 -11.73 -8.71
C LEU A 430 37.32 -13.05 -9.43
N LYS A 431 37.04 -14.10 -8.66
CA LYS A 431 36.64 -15.42 -9.20
C LYS A 431 35.15 -15.51 -9.48
N ASP A 432 34.33 -14.97 -8.59
CA ASP A 432 32.86 -15.01 -8.66
C ASP A 432 32.30 -13.60 -8.37
N PRO A 433 32.21 -12.74 -9.39
CA PRO A 433 31.71 -11.39 -9.21
C PRO A 433 30.20 -11.39 -8.98
N PRO A 434 29.67 -10.50 -8.11
CA PRO A 434 28.23 -10.38 -7.92
C PRO A 434 27.55 -9.89 -9.20
N LEU A 435 26.73 -10.74 -9.80
CA LEU A 435 26.01 -10.45 -11.05
C LEU A 435 24.55 -10.06 -10.76
N PHE A 436 24.00 -9.18 -11.61
CA PHE A 436 22.57 -8.90 -11.62
C PHE A 436 21.77 -10.09 -12.19
N LYS A 437 20.48 -10.19 -11.83
CA LYS A 437 19.61 -11.25 -12.35
C LYS A 437 19.58 -11.22 -13.88
N ASN A 438 19.73 -12.38 -14.51
CA ASN A 438 19.79 -12.58 -15.97
C ASN A 438 21.01 -11.99 -16.68
N HIS A 439 22.03 -11.49 -15.95
CA HIS A 439 23.32 -11.19 -16.57
C HIS A 439 24.09 -12.48 -16.83
N PRO A 440 24.68 -12.64 -18.02
CA PRO A 440 25.49 -13.80 -18.30
C PRO A 440 26.86 -13.70 -17.61
N PRO A 441 27.55 -14.85 -17.40
CA PRO A 441 28.71 -14.92 -16.53
C PRO A 441 29.89 -14.06 -16.98
N VAL A 442 30.23 -14.01 -18.27
CA VAL A 442 31.38 -13.22 -18.74
C VAL A 442 31.03 -11.74 -18.87
N ALA A 443 29.97 -11.40 -19.61
CA ALA A 443 29.62 -10.00 -19.83
C ALA A 443 29.19 -9.29 -18.53
N GLY A 444 28.52 -10.02 -17.63
CA GLY A 444 28.18 -9.52 -16.30
C GLY A 444 29.42 -9.24 -15.44
N ALA A 445 30.44 -10.09 -15.49
CA ALA A 445 31.70 -9.89 -14.78
C ALA A 445 32.44 -8.64 -15.26
N ILE A 446 32.45 -8.41 -16.58
CA ILE A 446 33.02 -7.20 -17.19
C ILE A 446 32.22 -5.96 -16.76
N TYR A 447 30.89 -6.04 -16.81
CA TYR A 447 30.02 -4.94 -16.38
C TYR A 447 30.26 -4.55 -14.91
N TRP A 448 30.39 -5.54 -14.01
CA TRP A 448 30.73 -5.33 -12.61
C TRP A 448 32.09 -4.64 -12.44
N SER A 449 33.12 -5.11 -13.14
CA SER A 449 34.45 -4.47 -13.17
C SER A 449 34.36 -3.00 -13.61
N ARG A 450 33.62 -2.73 -14.70
CA ARG A 450 33.40 -1.37 -15.19
C ARG A 450 32.65 -0.50 -14.19
N SER A 451 31.66 -1.03 -13.48
CA SER A 451 30.93 -0.29 -12.45
C SER A 451 31.87 0.17 -11.33
N LEU A 452 32.76 -0.70 -10.84
CA LEU A 452 33.78 -0.34 -9.86
C LEU A 452 34.77 0.69 -10.40
N PHE A 453 35.19 0.54 -11.66
CA PHE A 453 36.05 1.50 -12.33
C PHE A 453 35.39 2.88 -12.47
N TYR A 454 34.12 2.93 -12.90
CA TYR A 454 33.37 4.19 -13.02
C TYR A 454 33.22 4.90 -11.69
N ARG A 455 33.02 4.15 -10.59
CA ARG A 455 32.93 4.72 -9.24
C ARG A 455 34.21 5.47 -8.86
N ILE A 456 35.40 4.85 -9.04
CA ILE A 456 36.66 5.53 -8.73
C ILE A 456 37.01 6.62 -9.75
N LYS A 457 36.57 6.47 -11.01
CA LYS A 457 36.79 7.44 -12.10
C LYS A 457 35.98 8.72 -11.90
N HIS A 458 34.76 8.63 -11.36
CA HIS A 458 33.89 9.78 -11.14
C HIS A 458 34.58 10.83 -10.26
N THR A 459 35.03 10.41 -9.07
CA THR A 459 35.63 11.31 -8.08
C THR A 459 36.96 11.91 -8.55
N ILE A 460 37.82 11.14 -9.25
CA ILE A 460 39.12 11.68 -9.74
C ILE A 460 38.95 12.69 -10.89
N ILE A 461 37.89 12.59 -11.70
CA ILE A 461 37.59 13.59 -12.74
C ILE A 461 37.20 14.91 -12.08
N ARG A 462 36.42 14.87 -11.00
CA ARG A 462 36.07 16.07 -10.23
C ARG A 462 37.33 16.76 -9.68
N PHE A 463 38.30 15.99 -9.19
CA PHE A 463 39.58 16.55 -8.73
C PHE A 463 40.42 17.20 -9.85
N GLN A 464 40.16 16.91 -11.13
CA GLN A 464 40.80 17.59 -12.27
C GLN A 464 40.21 18.97 -12.56
N GLU A 465 39.01 19.28 -12.05
CA GLU A 465 38.38 20.60 -12.23
C GLU A 465 39.14 21.70 -11.48
N VAL A 466 39.90 21.34 -10.44
CA VAL A 466 40.76 22.25 -9.69
C VAL A 466 42.20 22.16 -10.20
N GLU A 467 42.63 23.21 -10.90
CA GLU A 467 44.04 23.40 -11.25
C GLU A 467 44.91 23.31 -9.98
N ASP A 468 46.05 22.62 -10.10
CA ASP A 468 47.06 22.37 -9.08
C ASP A 468 46.79 21.30 -8.00
N LEU A 469 45.56 20.82 -7.81
CA LEU A 469 45.29 19.80 -6.77
C LEU A 469 46.02 18.47 -7.06
N LEU A 470 45.94 17.99 -8.30
CA LEU A 470 46.57 16.72 -8.72
C LEU A 470 48.04 16.85 -9.11
N THR A 471 48.58 18.08 -9.19
CA THR A 471 50.01 18.33 -9.46
C THR A 471 50.83 18.36 -8.17
N SER A 472 50.17 18.54 -7.02
CA SER A 472 50.75 18.40 -5.68
C SER A 472 51.42 17.02 -5.48
N GLU A 473 52.38 16.93 -4.55
CA GLU A 473 53.05 15.66 -4.23
C GLU A 473 52.04 14.58 -3.83
N ARG A 474 51.07 14.93 -2.96
CA ARG A 474 50.02 14.00 -2.53
C ARG A 474 49.07 13.63 -3.68
N GLY A 475 48.70 14.60 -4.53
CA GLY A 475 47.87 14.36 -5.71
C GLY A 475 48.52 13.40 -6.72
N LYS A 476 49.84 13.45 -6.88
CA LYS A 476 50.60 12.51 -7.73
C LYS A 476 50.54 11.08 -7.19
N GLU A 477 50.67 10.89 -5.88
CA GLU A 477 50.56 9.56 -5.24
C GLU A 477 49.16 8.96 -5.44
N VAL A 478 48.12 9.76 -5.19
CA VAL A 478 46.71 9.38 -5.40
C VAL A 478 46.46 8.96 -6.85
N LYS A 479 46.95 9.77 -7.80
CA LYS A 479 46.85 9.49 -9.23
C LYS A 479 47.52 8.16 -9.60
N GLN A 480 48.72 7.89 -9.06
CA GLN A 480 49.42 6.62 -9.29
C GLN A 480 48.64 5.42 -8.73
N MET A 481 48.07 5.55 -7.53
CA MET A 481 47.26 4.50 -6.91
C MET A 481 46.01 4.18 -7.74
N TYR A 482 45.27 5.20 -8.17
CA TYR A 482 44.13 5.07 -9.08
C TYR A 482 44.54 4.37 -10.38
N LEU A 483 45.63 4.82 -11.03
CA LEU A 483 46.10 4.24 -12.29
C LEU A 483 46.48 2.76 -12.14
N LYS A 484 47.07 2.36 -11.01
CA LYS A 484 47.42 0.97 -10.74
C LYS A 484 46.18 0.08 -10.62
N VAL A 485 45.12 0.54 -9.95
CA VAL A 485 43.85 -0.19 -9.82
C VAL A 485 43.11 -0.24 -11.16
N ALA A 486 43.01 0.90 -11.84
CA ALA A 486 42.38 1.01 -13.15
C ALA A 486 43.03 0.09 -14.20
N LYS A 487 44.37 0.03 -14.23
CA LYS A 487 45.10 -0.87 -15.14
C LYS A 487 44.78 -2.33 -14.86
N ARG A 488 44.73 -2.73 -13.58
CA ARG A 488 44.40 -4.11 -13.19
C ARG A 488 42.97 -4.51 -13.53
N MET A 489 42.01 -3.59 -13.39
CA MET A 489 40.61 -3.82 -13.81
C MET A 489 40.51 -3.97 -15.33
N LYS A 490 41.22 -3.14 -16.09
CA LYS A 490 41.28 -3.25 -17.56
C LYS A 490 41.90 -4.57 -18.02
N GLU A 491 43.02 -4.98 -17.43
CA GLU A 491 43.67 -6.27 -17.71
C GLU A 491 42.72 -7.45 -17.45
N TYR A 492 41.87 -7.36 -16.42
CA TYR A 492 40.83 -8.36 -16.13
C TYR A 492 39.73 -8.39 -17.21
N GLU A 493 39.25 -7.23 -17.66
CA GLU A 493 38.28 -7.14 -18.76
C GLU A 493 38.84 -7.74 -20.06
N ASP A 494 40.06 -7.38 -20.43
CA ASP A 494 40.74 -7.87 -21.63
C ASP A 494 40.94 -9.39 -21.57
N GLN A 495 41.35 -9.94 -20.41
CA GLN A 495 41.48 -11.38 -20.20
C GLN A 495 40.14 -12.11 -20.30
N LYS A 496 39.08 -11.61 -19.65
CA LYS A 496 37.76 -12.26 -19.68
C LYS A 496 37.16 -12.26 -21.09
N TYR A 497 37.31 -11.15 -21.80
CA TYR A 497 36.87 -11.03 -23.19
C TYR A 497 37.68 -11.96 -24.11
N GLY A 498 39.00 -12.04 -23.98
CA GLY A 498 39.84 -12.96 -24.75
C GLY A 498 39.44 -14.43 -24.61
N HIS A 499 39.29 -14.92 -23.37
CA HIS A 499 38.84 -16.29 -23.10
C HIS A 499 37.43 -16.58 -23.65
N TRP A 500 36.54 -15.59 -23.61
CA TRP A 500 35.20 -15.73 -24.16
C TRP A 500 35.19 -15.84 -25.68
N THR A 501 35.98 -15.02 -26.36
CA THR A 501 36.12 -15.05 -27.82
C THR A 501 36.63 -16.40 -28.28
N GLU A 502 37.76 -16.88 -27.73
CA GLU A 502 38.34 -18.18 -28.06
C GLU A 502 37.38 -19.34 -27.75
N GLY A 503 36.76 -19.32 -26.57
CA GLY A 503 35.81 -20.35 -26.15
C GLY A 503 34.55 -20.37 -27.02
N THR A 504 34.04 -19.21 -27.42
CA THR A 504 32.85 -19.10 -28.26
C THR A 504 33.12 -19.62 -29.68
N GLU A 505 34.25 -19.25 -30.28
CA GLU A 505 34.61 -19.70 -31.63
C GLU A 505 34.82 -21.22 -31.71
N GLN A 506 35.39 -21.83 -30.66
CA GLN A 506 35.59 -23.28 -30.61
C GLN A 506 34.29 -24.05 -30.31
N MET A 507 33.48 -23.57 -29.36
CA MET A 507 32.32 -24.31 -28.86
C MET A 507 31.08 -24.14 -29.74
N LEU A 508 30.86 -22.96 -30.31
CA LEU A 508 29.64 -22.64 -31.05
C LEU A 508 29.37 -23.59 -32.24
N PRO A 509 30.36 -23.94 -33.10
CA PRO A 509 30.16 -24.92 -34.16
C PRO A 509 29.84 -26.33 -33.64
N LEU A 510 30.40 -26.72 -32.50
CA LEU A 510 30.16 -28.02 -31.88
C LEU A 510 28.74 -28.11 -31.29
N LEU A 511 28.27 -27.03 -30.67
CA LEU A 511 26.92 -26.96 -30.09
C LEU A 511 25.84 -26.99 -31.16
N LEU A 512 26.05 -26.29 -32.28
CA LEU A 512 25.09 -26.26 -33.40
C LEU A 512 24.96 -27.61 -34.13
N ARG A 513 26.00 -28.47 -34.06
CA ARG A 513 25.99 -29.83 -34.64
C ARG A 513 25.26 -30.86 -33.78
N LYS A 514 24.87 -30.53 -32.54
CA LYS A 514 24.10 -31.44 -31.68
C LYS A 514 22.72 -31.73 -32.27
N PRO A 515 22.18 -32.96 -32.09
CA PRO A 515 20.86 -33.32 -32.59
C PRO A 515 19.77 -32.55 -31.85
N LEU A 516 18.60 -32.36 -32.48
CA LEU A 516 17.47 -31.61 -31.90
C LEU A 516 16.82 -32.32 -30.71
N LEU A 517 16.80 -33.66 -30.72
CA LEU A 517 16.15 -34.49 -29.70
C LEU A 517 17.16 -35.41 -29.00
N MET A 518 17.03 -35.54 -27.69
CA MET A 518 17.76 -36.51 -26.85
C MET A 518 16.76 -37.51 -26.24
N VAL A 519 17.18 -38.76 -26.09
CA VAL A 519 16.44 -39.76 -25.31
C VAL A 519 16.94 -39.66 -23.88
N ALA A 520 16.06 -39.34 -22.94
CA ALA A 520 16.35 -39.46 -21.52
C ALA A 520 16.17 -40.94 -21.13
N SER A 521 17.26 -41.69 -21.10
CA SER A 521 17.28 -42.95 -20.35
C SER A 521 17.30 -42.60 -18.87
N ALA A 522 16.17 -42.74 -18.18
CA ALA A 522 16.17 -42.77 -16.73
C ALA A 522 17.02 -43.98 -16.29
N THR A 523 18.19 -43.70 -15.70
CA THR A 523 19.02 -44.61 -14.90
C THR A 523 19.63 -45.85 -15.58
N GLU A 524 20.89 -46.12 -15.26
CA GLU A 524 21.68 -47.28 -15.68
C GLU A 524 21.20 -48.60 -15.02
N GLU A 525 19.97 -49.03 -15.29
CA GLU A 525 19.54 -50.41 -15.00
C GLU A 525 19.23 -51.17 -16.29
N PRO A 526 19.64 -52.45 -16.39
CA PRO A 526 19.50 -53.24 -17.61
C PRO A 526 18.04 -53.50 -17.96
N LEU A 527 17.78 -53.48 -19.27
CA LEU A 527 16.48 -53.63 -19.92
C LEU A 527 15.72 -54.89 -19.46
N THR A 528 14.68 -54.72 -18.63
CA THR A 528 13.61 -55.74 -18.52
C THR A 528 12.20 -55.17 -18.58
N THR A 529 12.02 -53.84 -18.68
CA THR A 529 10.73 -53.27 -19.03
C THR A 529 10.92 -52.07 -19.94
N GLU A 530 10.31 -52.11 -21.13
CA GLU A 530 10.20 -50.99 -22.10
C GLU A 530 9.36 -49.83 -21.53
N LYS A 531 9.57 -49.46 -20.27
CA LYS A 531 8.91 -48.33 -19.62
C LYS A 531 9.61 -47.04 -20.06
N ARG A 532 9.03 -46.49 -21.14
CA ARG A 532 8.99 -45.07 -21.53
C ARG A 532 10.33 -44.45 -21.91
N VAL A 533 10.70 -44.65 -23.18
CA VAL A 533 11.62 -43.76 -23.91
C VAL A 533 11.04 -42.34 -23.89
N GLN A 534 11.62 -41.43 -23.11
CA GLN A 534 11.21 -40.03 -23.06
C GLN A 534 12.10 -39.19 -23.96
N PHE A 535 11.50 -38.48 -24.92
CA PHE A 535 12.24 -37.59 -25.82
C PHE A 535 12.26 -36.17 -25.24
N ILE A 536 13.42 -35.52 -25.20
CA ILE A 536 13.58 -34.15 -24.70
C ILE A 536 14.25 -33.31 -25.78
N VAL A 537 13.86 -32.04 -25.89
CA VAL A 537 14.53 -31.08 -26.78
C VAL A 537 15.95 -30.83 -26.28
N ASN A 538 16.94 -31.13 -27.11
CA ASN A 538 18.36 -30.98 -26.81
C ASN A 538 18.84 -29.59 -27.25
N PHE A 539 18.31 -28.55 -26.61
CA PHE A 539 18.84 -27.18 -26.77
C PHE A 539 19.89 -26.93 -25.68
N PRO A 540 21.19 -26.82 -26.02
CA PRO A 540 22.24 -26.70 -25.01
C PRO A 540 22.11 -25.37 -24.25
N PRO A 541 22.10 -25.35 -22.90
CA PRO A 541 22.01 -24.11 -22.13
C PRO A 541 23.17 -23.16 -22.45
N ARG A 542 24.36 -23.74 -22.72
CA ARG A 542 25.54 -22.99 -23.16
C ARG A 542 25.33 -22.22 -24.47
N LEU A 543 24.45 -22.69 -25.36
CA LEU A 543 24.13 -21.98 -26.61
C LEU A 543 23.30 -20.72 -26.32
N GLN A 544 22.36 -20.81 -25.38
CA GLN A 544 21.59 -19.66 -24.91
C GLN A 544 22.47 -18.64 -24.17
N GLU A 545 23.40 -19.13 -23.35
CA GLU A 545 24.41 -18.28 -22.69
C GLU A 545 25.25 -17.54 -23.74
N ILE A 546 25.75 -18.21 -24.78
CA ILE A 546 26.53 -17.55 -25.85
C ILE A 546 25.68 -16.50 -26.58
N ILE A 547 24.42 -16.80 -26.92
CA ILE A 547 23.51 -15.84 -27.59
C ILE A 547 23.32 -14.59 -26.75
N THR A 548 23.03 -14.76 -25.45
CA THR A 548 22.85 -13.64 -24.53
C THR A 548 24.16 -12.88 -24.31
N GLU A 549 25.29 -13.56 -24.09
CA GLU A 549 26.61 -12.95 -23.98
C GLU A 549 26.98 -12.12 -25.20
N THR A 550 26.73 -12.63 -26.40
CA THR A 550 27.01 -11.92 -27.67
C THR A 550 26.31 -10.55 -27.70
N LYS A 551 25.04 -10.49 -27.29
CA LYS A 551 24.28 -9.23 -27.23
C LYS A 551 24.84 -8.25 -26.20
N TYR A 552 25.18 -8.74 -25.00
CA TYR A 552 25.77 -7.90 -23.95
C TYR A 552 27.19 -7.42 -24.30
N MET A 553 28.01 -8.26 -24.96
CA MET A 553 29.36 -7.87 -25.39
C MET A 553 29.32 -6.75 -26.44
N GLU A 554 28.37 -6.81 -27.37
CA GLU A 554 28.16 -5.77 -28.37
C GLU A 554 27.69 -4.45 -27.73
N GLN A 555 26.78 -4.51 -26.74
CA GLN A 555 26.36 -3.34 -25.94
C GLN A 555 27.53 -2.74 -25.13
N LEU A 556 28.44 -3.57 -24.64
CA LEU A 556 29.66 -3.14 -23.95
C LEU A 556 30.71 -2.57 -24.92
N GLY A 557 30.46 -2.57 -26.23
CA GLY A 557 31.33 -1.99 -27.26
C GLY A 557 32.52 -2.87 -27.66
N PHE A 558 32.50 -4.17 -27.33
CA PHE A 558 33.53 -5.10 -27.80
C PHE A 558 33.22 -5.60 -29.21
N PRO A 559 34.24 -5.87 -30.05
CA PRO A 559 34.01 -6.55 -31.31
C PRO A 559 33.58 -7.99 -31.04
N VAL A 560 32.59 -8.50 -31.77
CA VAL A 560 32.04 -9.85 -31.53
C VAL A 560 32.30 -10.72 -32.75
N PRO A 561 32.71 -12.00 -32.59
CA PRO A 561 32.90 -12.92 -33.71
C PRO A 561 31.65 -13.01 -34.60
N GLU A 562 31.84 -13.00 -35.93
CA GLU A 562 30.73 -12.98 -36.89
C GLU A 562 29.80 -14.20 -36.75
N ILE A 563 30.36 -15.37 -36.43
CA ILE A 563 29.59 -16.60 -36.21
C ILE A 563 28.65 -16.45 -35.01
N ALA A 564 29.14 -15.86 -33.91
CA ALA A 564 28.34 -15.61 -32.71
C ALA A 564 27.25 -14.56 -32.96
N ARG A 565 27.60 -13.48 -33.67
CA ARG A 565 26.65 -12.43 -34.09
C ARG A 565 25.53 -13.01 -34.95
N ASN A 566 25.84 -13.83 -35.95
CA ASN A 566 24.85 -14.46 -36.83
C ASN A 566 23.90 -15.38 -36.07
N VAL A 567 24.39 -16.13 -35.07
CA VAL A 567 23.56 -17.00 -34.24
C VAL A 567 22.66 -16.17 -33.31
N ALA A 568 23.18 -15.09 -32.71
CA ALA A 568 22.39 -14.22 -31.85
C ALA A 568 21.29 -13.45 -32.59
N LEU A 569 21.52 -13.07 -33.85
CA LEU A 569 20.49 -12.49 -34.72
C LEU A 569 19.33 -13.46 -35.02
N GLN A 570 19.58 -14.77 -34.91
CA GLN A 570 18.58 -15.82 -35.12
C GLN A 570 17.95 -16.32 -33.82
N GLU A 571 18.11 -15.63 -32.68
CA GLU A 571 17.57 -16.06 -31.39
C GLU A 571 16.07 -16.37 -31.45
N ASP A 572 15.26 -15.47 -32.00
CA ASP A 572 13.80 -15.65 -32.07
C ASP A 572 13.42 -16.92 -32.85
N LYS A 573 14.21 -17.26 -33.87
CA LYS A 573 14.05 -18.47 -34.68
C LYS A 573 14.36 -19.73 -33.85
N TYR A 574 15.45 -19.72 -33.08
CA TYR A 574 15.80 -20.83 -32.18
C TYR A 574 14.80 -21.01 -31.03
N ILE A 575 14.31 -19.91 -30.45
CA ILE A 575 13.26 -19.93 -29.43
C ILE A 575 11.97 -20.51 -30.02
N GLY A 576 11.58 -20.05 -31.21
CA GLY A 576 10.41 -20.58 -31.94
C GLY A 576 10.51 -22.08 -32.19
N TYR A 577 11.65 -22.57 -32.66
CA TYR A 577 11.89 -24.00 -32.86
C TYR A 577 11.89 -24.79 -31.56
N THR A 578 12.53 -24.29 -30.51
CA THR A 578 12.58 -24.96 -29.20
C THR A 578 11.19 -25.07 -28.60
N ASN A 579 10.39 -24.00 -28.64
CA ASN A 579 9.02 -24.01 -28.14
C ASN A 579 8.12 -24.92 -28.98
N GLY A 580 8.24 -24.89 -30.32
CA GLY A 580 7.50 -25.79 -31.19
C GLY A 580 7.78 -27.27 -30.90
N LEU A 581 9.05 -27.63 -30.75
CA LEU A 581 9.46 -29.00 -30.38
C LEU A 581 9.01 -29.39 -28.97
N LYS A 582 9.08 -28.47 -27.99
CA LYS A 582 8.58 -28.74 -26.62
C LYS A 582 7.08 -29.01 -26.62
N THR A 583 6.27 -28.11 -27.20
CA THR A 583 4.82 -28.29 -27.29
C THR A 583 4.44 -29.60 -27.99
N MET A 584 5.16 -29.95 -29.05
CA MET A 584 4.98 -31.22 -29.76
C MET A 584 5.30 -32.43 -28.87
N LEU A 585 6.41 -32.42 -28.13
CA LEU A 585 6.78 -33.49 -27.22
C LEU A 585 5.85 -33.59 -26.00
N ASP A 586 5.42 -32.47 -25.45
CA ASP A 586 4.46 -32.42 -24.35
C ASP A 586 3.12 -33.03 -24.77
N HIS A 587 2.66 -32.74 -26.00
CA HIS A 587 1.48 -33.40 -26.56
C HIS A 587 1.67 -34.92 -26.65
N TYR A 588 2.83 -35.39 -27.13
CA TYR A 588 3.15 -36.81 -27.16
C TYR A 588 3.17 -37.45 -25.77
N HIS A 589 3.87 -36.85 -24.79
CA HIS A 589 3.98 -37.40 -23.44
C HIS A 589 2.64 -37.43 -22.71
N ASN A 590 1.82 -36.39 -22.86
CA ASN A 590 0.47 -36.36 -22.30
C ASN A 590 -0.37 -37.51 -22.86
N LEU A 591 -0.33 -37.72 -24.17
CA LEU A 591 -1.04 -38.82 -24.83
C LEU A 591 -0.53 -40.20 -24.40
N MET A 592 0.79 -40.37 -24.23
CA MET A 592 1.35 -41.61 -23.67
C MET A 592 0.99 -41.82 -22.19
N GLY A 593 0.70 -40.72 -21.48
CA GLY A 593 0.26 -40.74 -20.09
C GLY A 593 -1.17 -41.26 -19.90
N THR A 594 -2.05 -41.11 -20.90
CA THR A 594 -3.44 -41.56 -20.80
C THR A 594 -3.64 -43.06 -21.04
N LEU A 595 -2.66 -43.73 -21.65
CA LEU A 595 -2.76 -45.14 -22.03
C LEU A 595 -2.57 -46.09 -20.84
N SER A 596 -3.46 -47.06 -20.70
CA SER A 596 -3.26 -48.21 -19.79
C SER A 596 -2.16 -49.14 -20.31
N GLU A 597 -1.68 -50.05 -19.45
CA GLU A 597 -0.67 -51.04 -19.86
C GLU A 597 -1.17 -51.94 -21.00
N ALA A 598 -2.46 -52.30 -20.97
CA ALA A 598 -3.08 -53.12 -22.02
C ALA A 598 -3.20 -52.36 -23.35
N GLU A 599 -3.54 -51.07 -23.32
CA GLU A 599 -3.60 -50.21 -24.51
C GLU A 599 -2.21 -49.87 -25.06
N THR A 600 -1.21 -49.72 -24.18
CA THR A 600 0.19 -49.51 -24.58
C THR A 600 0.72 -50.72 -25.36
N LYS A 601 0.46 -51.94 -24.86
CA LYS A 601 0.79 -53.19 -25.57
C LYS A 601 0.04 -53.32 -26.90
N LEU A 602 -1.24 -52.94 -26.93
CA LEU A 602 -2.08 -52.97 -28.13
C LEU A 602 -1.56 -52.02 -29.23
N LEU A 603 -1.06 -50.84 -28.84
CA LEU A 603 -0.62 -49.79 -29.73
C LEU A 603 0.89 -49.77 -30.00
N ASP A 604 1.65 -50.77 -29.54
CA ASP A 604 3.11 -50.82 -29.62
C ASP A 604 3.63 -50.62 -31.06
N ASP A 605 3.02 -51.26 -32.05
CA ASP A 605 3.37 -51.05 -33.48
C ASP A 605 3.22 -49.59 -33.92
N HIS A 606 2.15 -48.92 -33.48
CA HIS A 606 1.86 -47.52 -33.81
C HIS A 606 2.80 -46.55 -33.05
N ILE A 607 3.16 -46.90 -31.80
CA ILE A 607 4.16 -46.16 -31.01
C ILE A 607 5.54 -46.26 -31.68
N LYS A 608 5.92 -47.45 -32.16
CA LYS A 608 7.16 -47.67 -32.93
C LYS A 608 7.18 -46.90 -34.25
N GLU A 609 6.04 -46.75 -34.92
CA GLU A 609 5.92 -45.90 -36.11
C GLU A 609 6.15 -44.41 -35.80
N LEU A 610 5.55 -43.90 -34.72
CA LEU A 610 5.83 -42.54 -34.22
C LEU A 610 7.31 -42.33 -33.91
N TRP A 611 7.95 -43.31 -33.25
CA TRP A 611 9.40 -43.25 -32.97
C TRP A 611 10.26 -43.23 -34.23
N ARG A 612 9.82 -43.85 -35.34
CA ARG A 612 10.53 -43.75 -36.62
C ARG A 612 10.51 -42.32 -37.17
N VAL A 613 9.41 -41.60 -36.99
CA VAL A 613 9.32 -40.17 -37.36
C VAL A 613 10.25 -39.34 -36.47
N PHE A 614 10.23 -39.55 -35.16
CA PHE A 614 11.08 -38.83 -34.20
C PHE A 614 12.58 -39.12 -34.38
N ARG A 615 12.94 -40.31 -34.89
CA ARG A 615 14.33 -40.70 -35.16
C ARG A 615 15.07 -39.73 -36.08
N SER A 616 14.36 -39.05 -36.99
CA SER A 616 14.96 -38.03 -37.85
C SER A 616 15.47 -36.82 -37.06
N GLY A 617 14.73 -36.35 -36.04
CA GLY A 617 15.15 -35.30 -35.10
C GLY A 617 16.25 -35.70 -34.13
N HIS A 618 16.39 -37.01 -33.83
CA HIS A 618 17.42 -37.53 -32.93
C HIS A 618 18.76 -37.85 -33.63
N ARG A 619 18.75 -38.23 -34.92
CA ARG A 619 19.96 -38.70 -35.64
C ARG A 619 20.41 -37.83 -36.81
N ARG A 620 19.50 -37.14 -37.50
CA ARG A 620 19.79 -36.48 -38.78
C ARG A 620 19.74 -34.96 -38.70
N LEU A 621 18.77 -34.41 -37.98
CA LEU A 621 18.60 -32.96 -37.86
C LEU A 621 19.41 -32.41 -36.70
N ASN A 622 20.06 -31.27 -36.94
CA ASN A 622 20.80 -30.48 -35.97
C ASN A 622 20.31 -29.02 -36.01
N TRP A 623 20.82 -28.17 -35.14
CA TRP A 623 20.38 -26.78 -35.02
C TRP A 623 20.73 -25.90 -36.24
N ASN A 624 21.63 -26.35 -37.12
CA ASN A 624 21.91 -25.72 -38.42
C ASN A 624 20.96 -26.13 -39.55
N SER A 625 20.05 -27.07 -39.32
CA SER A 625 19.17 -27.60 -40.34
C SER A 625 18.04 -26.62 -40.69
N LEU A 626 17.76 -26.42 -41.98
CA LEU A 626 16.67 -25.52 -42.42
C LEU A 626 15.27 -26.13 -42.23
N GLY A 627 15.16 -27.46 -42.19
CA GLY A 627 13.90 -28.20 -42.14
C GLY A 627 13.32 -28.47 -40.74
N ILE A 628 13.74 -27.73 -39.69
CA ILE A 628 13.25 -27.96 -38.31
C ILE A 628 11.74 -27.68 -38.20
N GLY A 629 11.26 -26.65 -38.92
CA GLY A 629 9.84 -26.31 -38.98
C GLY A 629 9.00 -27.43 -39.59
N ASP A 630 9.40 -27.91 -40.77
CA ASP A 630 8.71 -29.00 -41.47
C ASP A 630 8.70 -30.30 -40.65
N PHE A 631 9.81 -30.60 -39.98
CA PHE A 631 9.91 -31.72 -39.06
C PHE A 631 8.89 -31.62 -37.91
N THR A 632 8.80 -30.45 -37.28
CA THR A 632 7.84 -30.22 -36.18
C THR A 632 6.39 -30.40 -36.66
N ILE A 633 6.07 -29.94 -37.87
CA ILE A 633 4.74 -30.12 -38.49
C ILE A 633 4.46 -31.61 -38.75
N GLN A 634 5.40 -32.33 -39.36
CA GLN A 634 5.25 -33.76 -39.65
C GLN A 634 5.04 -34.59 -38.37
N CYS A 635 5.83 -34.32 -37.34
CA CYS A 635 5.67 -34.97 -36.04
C CYS A 635 4.33 -34.65 -35.39
N THR A 636 3.89 -33.39 -35.42
CA THR A 636 2.59 -32.98 -34.86
C THR A 636 1.43 -33.66 -35.59
N GLN A 637 1.50 -33.77 -36.92
CA GLN A 637 0.50 -34.50 -37.70
C GLN A 637 0.48 -36.00 -37.36
N ALA A 638 1.63 -36.62 -37.17
CA ALA A 638 1.73 -38.01 -36.77
C ALA A 638 1.12 -38.24 -35.36
N ILE A 639 1.42 -37.35 -34.40
CA ILE A 639 0.83 -37.38 -33.05
C ILE A 639 -0.70 -37.24 -33.12
N ARG A 640 -1.24 -36.29 -33.90
CA ARG A 640 -2.70 -36.12 -34.06
C ARG A 640 -3.40 -37.35 -34.65
N LYS A 641 -2.75 -38.04 -35.60
CA LYS A 641 -3.28 -39.31 -36.14
C LYS A 641 -3.34 -40.39 -35.05
N PHE A 642 -2.29 -40.47 -34.23
CA PHE A 642 -2.25 -41.39 -33.10
C PHE A 642 -3.28 -41.04 -32.02
N GLU A 643 -3.42 -39.75 -31.69
CA GLU A 643 -4.42 -39.24 -30.74
C GLU A 643 -5.84 -39.63 -31.15
N SER A 644 -6.18 -39.48 -32.43
CA SER A 644 -7.48 -39.90 -32.95
C SER A 644 -7.73 -41.40 -32.76
N LEU A 645 -6.72 -42.25 -32.98
CA LEU A 645 -6.81 -43.69 -32.74
C LEU A 645 -7.01 -44.00 -31.25
N VAL A 646 -6.23 -43.37 -30.38
CA VAL A 646 -6.35 -43.51 -28.92
C VAL A 646 -7.75 -43.11 -28.46
N HIS A 647 -8.25 -41.95 -28.87
CA HIS A 647 -9.58 -41.47 -28.50
C HIS A 647 -10.69 -42.48 -28.86
N GLN A 648 -10.61 -43.11 -30.04
CA GLN A 648 -11.57 -44.15 -30.44
C GLN A 648 -11.50 -45.40 -29.56
N ILE A 649 -10.31 -45.78 -29.09
CA ILE A 649 -10.14 -46.90 -28.17
C ILE A 649 -10.74 -46.57 -26.81
N HIS A 650 -10.47 -45.37 -26.28
CA HIS A 650 -11.03 -44.88 -25.02
C HIS A 650 -12.56 -44.84 -25.04
N ILE A 651 -13.19 -44.41 -26.14
CA ILE A 651 -14.67 -44.44 -26.27
C ILE A 651 -15.19 -45.87 -26.11
N ASN A 652 -14.59 -46.85 -26.79
CA ASN A 652 -15.05 -48.23 -26.71
C ASN A 652 -14.75 -48.86 -25.34
N SER A 653 -13.60 -48.54 -24.75
CA SER A 653 -13.22 -48.92 -23.37
C SER A 653 -14.21 -48.38 -22.34
N GLY A 654 -14.64 -47.11 -22.49
CA GLY A 654 -15.68 -46.49 -21.68
C GLY A 654 -17.02 -47.21 -21.79
N ILE A 655 -17.50 -47.48 -23.01
CA ILE A 655 -18.74 -48.23 -23.24
C ILE A 655 -18.71 -49.62 -22.58
N ILE A 656 -17.56 -50.31 -22.62
CA ILE A 656 -17.41 -51.62 -21.95
C ILE A 656 -17.45 -51.44 -20.44
N SER A 657 -16.73 -50.46 -19.90
CA SER A 657 -16.69 -50.15 -18.46
C SER A 657 -18.09 -49.82 -17.92
N ASP A 658 -18.88 -49.01 -18.63
CA ASP A 658 -20.26 -48.66 -18.24
C ASP A 658 -21.15 -49.90 -18.15
N LYS A 659 -21.03 -50.83 -19.12
CA LYS A 659 -21.77 -52.10 -19.09
C LYS A 659 -21.35 -52.97 -17.91
N LEU A 660 -20.06 -53.01 -17.59
CA LEU A 660 -19.56 -53.75 -16.43
C LEU A 660 -20.05 -53.14 -15.11
N LEU A 661 -20.10 -51.82 -15.00
CA LEU A 661 -20.65 -51.14 -13.82
C LEU A 661 -22.15 -51.43 -13.63
N LEU A 662 -22.93 -51.51 -14.72
CA LEU A 662 -24.33 -51.94 -14.65
C LEU A 662 -24.47 -53.38 -14.15
N ILE A 663 -23.58 -54.28 -14.60
CA ILE A 663 -23.54 -55.66 -14.11
C ILE A 663 -23.20 -55.67 -12.62
N GLU A 664 -22.13 -54.99 -12.20
CA GLU A 664 -21.64 -54.93 -10.81
C GLU A 664 -22.67 -54.37 -9.81
N SER A 665 -23.45 -53.37 -10.23
CA SER A 665 -24.42 -52.67 -9.38
C SER A 665 -25.77 -53.40 -9.23
N THR A 666 -25.98 -54.51 -9.94
CA THR A 666 -27.24 -55.24 -9.92
C THR A 666 -27.50 -55.90 -8.56
N ASN A 667 -28.73 -55.77 -8.06
CA ASN A 667 -29.18 -56.43 -6.82
C ASN A 667 -29.90 -57.75 -7.13
N LEU A 668 -29.27 -58.88 -6.77
CA LEU A 668 -29.75 -60.25 -6.96
C LEU A 668 -30.69 -60.73 -5.84
N PHE A 669 -30.93 -59.91 -4.81
CA PHE A 669 -31.85 -60.18 -3.70
C PHE A 669 -32.89 -59.06 -3.59
N LYS A 670 -33.99 -59.21 -4.34
CA LYS A 670 -35.15 -58.31 -4.26
C LYS A 670 -36.25 -58.97 -3.44
N PHE A 671 -36.72 -58.28 -2.41
CA PHE A 671 -37.74 -58.78 -1.50
C PHE A 671 -39.13 -58.23 -1.88
N PRO A 672 -40.21 -59.02 -1.70
CA PRO A 672 -41.55 -58.56 -1.99
C PRO A 672 -41.97 -57.45 -1.01
N LEU A 673 -42.63 -56.41 -1.52
CA LEU A 673 -43.16 -55.32 -0.71
C LEU A 673 -44.42 -55.78 0.04
N PRO A 674 -44.62 -55.41 1.32
CA PRO A 674 -45.83 -55.76 2.06
C PRO A 674 -47.05 -55.11 1.41
N LYS A 675 -48.05 -55.90 1.00
CA LYS A 675 -49.22 -55.38 0.28
C LYS A 675 -50.23 -54.67 1.18
N ASN A 676 -50.26 -54.97 2.48
CA ASN A 676 -51.15 -54.37 3.49
C ASN A 676 -50.51 -54.44 4.89
N GLY A 677 -49.46 -53.66 5.18
CA GLY A 677 -48.98 -53.32 6.53
C GLY A 677 -48.47 -54.43 7.48
N ASP A 678 -48.94 -55.68 7.38
CA ASP A 678 -48.68 -56.75 8.33
C ASP A 678 -48.73 -58.18 7.75
N GLU A 679 -49.24 -58.38 6.53
CA GLU A 679 -49.26 -59.70 5.86
C GLU A 679 -47.92 -59.98 5.14
N LEU A 680 -47.14 -60.90 5.71
CA LEU A 680 -45.91 -61.41 5.09
C LEU A 680 -46.20 -62.64 4.22
N PRO A 681 -45.45 -62.85 3.12
CA PRO A 681 -45.58 -64.05 2.32
C PRO A 681 -45.22 -65.30 3.13
N ASN A 682 -45.81 -66.43 2.78
CA ASN A 682 -45.32 -67.70 3.28
C ASN A 682 -43.89 -67.94 2.75
N MET A 683 -43.13 -68.80 3.43
CA MET A 683 -41.75 -69.09 3.05
C MET A 683 -41.60 -69.50 1.57
N LYS A 684 -42.48 -70.35 1.05
CA LYS A 684 -42.37 -70.87 -0.34
C LYS A 684 -42.53 -69.75 -1.36
N ASP A 685 -43.53 -68.91 -1.20
CA ASP A 685 -43.86 -67.81 -2.10
C ASP A 685 -42.76 -66.75 -2.08
N PHE A 686 -42.13 -66.52 -0.92
CA PHE A 686 -40.97 -65.64 -0.79
C PHE A 686 -39.79 -66.11 -1.64
N PHE A 687 -39.33 -67.37 -1.50
CA PHE A 687 -38.19 -67.86 -2.29
C PHE A 687 -38.49 -67.96 -3.78
N VAL A 688 -39.74 -68.28 -4.15
CA VAL A 688 -40.18 -68.25 -5.56
C VAL A 688 -40.10 -66.83 -6.13
N TYR A 689 -40.53 -65.82 -5.37
CA TYR A 689 -40.44 -64.42 -5.78
C TYR A 689 -38.99 -63.96 -5.97
N VAL A 690 -38.11 -64.20 -4.98
CA VAL A 690 -36.69 -63.82 -5.06
C VAL A 690 -36.03 -64.49 -6.26
N LYS A 691 -36.31 -65.77 -6.50
CA LYS A 691 -35.80 -66.50 -7.66
C LYS A 691 -36.27 -65.88 -8.98
N GLY A 692 -37.56 -65.58 -9.12
CA GLY A 692 -38.11 -64.99 -10.34
C GLY A 692 -37.57 -63.59 -10.66
N GLU A 693 -37.36 -62.75 -9.65
CA GLU A 693 -36.73 -61.43 -9.85
C GLU A 693 -35.25 -61.56 -10.24
N ARG A 694 -34.52 -62.51 -9.61
CA ARG A 694 -33.11 -62.79 -9.95
C ARG A 694 -32.95 -63.28 -11.39
N GLU A 695 -33.86 -64.12 -11.88
CA GLU A 695 -33.86 -64.58 -13.28
C GLU A 695 -33.99 -63.40 -14.28
N LYS A 696 -34.89 -62.45 -14.01
CA LYS A 696 -35.06 -61.24 -14.84
C LYS A 696 -33.80 -60.36 -14.87
N ASP A 697 -33.18 -60.15 -13.72
CA ASP A 697 -31.93 -59.37 -13.62
C ASP A 697 -30.77 -60.08 -14.32
N THR A 698 -30.70 -61.41 -14.20
CA THR A 698 -29.71 -62.25 -14.87
C THR A 698 -29.81 -62.10 -16.39
N GLU A 699 -31.02 -62.12 -16.97
CA GLU A 699 -31.22 -61.91 -18.40
C GLU A 699 -30.68 -60.54 -18.88
N LEU A 700 -30.93 -59.47 -18.10
CA LEU A 700 -30.44 -58.13 -18.44
C LEU A 700 -28.92 -58.06 -18.41
N MET A 701 -28.29 -58.66 -17.39
CA MET A 701 -26.83 -58.69 -17.27
C MET A 701 -26.17 -59.49 -18.40
N VAL A 702 -26.74 -60.63 -18.79
CA VAL A 702 -26.25 -61.45 -19.91
C VAL A 702 -26.37 -60.70 -21.24
N ARG A 703 -27.45 -59.93 -21.46
CA ARG A 703 -27.57 -59.05 -22.65
C ARG A 703 -26.47 -57.99 -22.70
N ASN A 704 -26.10 -57.42 -21.55
CA ASN A 704 -25.00 -56.45 -21.49
C ASN A 704 -23.65 -57.13 -21.77
N TYR A 705 -23.40 -58.30 -21.20
CA TYR A 705 -22.20 -59.10 -21.40
C TYR A 705 -21.99 -59.51 -22.87
N THR A 706 -23.00 -60.12 -23.50
CA THR A 706 -22.96 -60.56 -24.91
C THR A 706 -22.77 -59.42 -25.91
N ALA A 707 -22.98 -58.16 -25.47
CA ALA A 707 -22.74 -56.98 -26.28
C ALA A 707 -21.31 -56.39 -26.14
N ILE A 708 -20.49 -56.89 -25.21
CA ILE A 708 -19.08 -56.47 -25.03
C ILE A 708 -18.19 -56.89 -26.22
N PRO A 709 -18.25 -58.14 -26.75
CA PRO A 709 -17.49 -58.55 -27.93
C PRO A 709 -17.68 -57.64 -29.15
N LYS A 710 -18.89 -57.07 -29.33
CA LYS A 710 -19.17 -56.11 -30.42
C LYS A 710 -18.38 -54.80 -30.27
N SER A 711 -18.13 -54.33 -29.05
CA SER A 711 -17.28 -53.16 -28.79
C SER A 711 -15.80 -53.49 -29.01
N LEU A 712 -15.36 -54.69 -28.61
CA LEU A 712 -13.99 -55.15 -28.79
C LEU A 712 -13.61 -55.39 -30.26
N THR A 713 -14.53 -55.92 -31.06
CA THR A 713 -14.34 -56.07 -32.53
C THR A 713 -14.32 -54.74 -33.27
N LYS A 714 -14.93 -53.66 -32.74
CA LYS A 714 -14.75 -52.30 -33.28
C LYS A 714 -13.33 -51.79 -33.04
N VAL A 715 -12.75 -52.07 -31.88
CA VAL A 715 -11.34 -51.76 -31.56
C VAL A 715 -10.40 -52.56 -32.47
N GLU A 716 -10.68 -53.85 -32.66
CA GLU A 716 -9.96 -54.72 -33.60
C GLU A 716 -9.96 -54.14 -35.02
N GLY A 717 -11.11 -53.63 -35.47
CA GLY A 717 -11.27 -53.05 -36.80
C GLY A 717 -10.44 -51.79 -37.03
N ARG A 718 -10.08 -51.07 -35.96
CA ARG A 718 -9.25 -49.85 -36.04
C ARG A 718 -7.75 -50.13 -35.88
N VAL A 719 -7.39 -51.10 -35.05
CA VAL A 719 -5.97 -51.40 -34.75
C VAL A 719 -5.39 -52.46 -35.67
N ALA A 720 -6.17 -53.48 -36.04
CA ALA A 720 -5.72 -54.63 -36.81
C ALA A 720 -6.44 -54.78 -38.16
N ASN A 721 -7.32 -53.84 -38.54
CA ASN A 721 -8.15 -53.89 -39.75
C ASN A 721 -8.94 -55.21 -39.89
N SER A 722 -9.35 -55.82 -38.77
CA SER A 722 -10.06 -57.09 -38.70
C SER A 722 -11.25 -56.99 -37.73
N LYS A 723 -12.30 -57.76 -37.95
CA LYS A 723 -13.50 -57.83 -37.07
C LYS A 723 -13.79 -59.27 -36.63
N SER A 724 -12.75 -60.08 -36.55
CA SER A 724 -12.86 -61.54 -36.39
C SER A 724 -13.12 -61.96 -34.94
N GLY A 725 -12.80 -61.12 -33.97
CA GLY A 725 -12.76 -61.45 -32.55
C GLY A 725 -11.59 -62.34 -32.14
N LYS A 726 -10.67 -62.67 -33.06
CA LYS A 726 -9.55 -63.62 -32.88
C LYS A 726 -8.19 -63.06 -33.29
N SER A 727 -8.06 -61.74 -33.46
CA SER A 727 -6.79 -61.15 -33.90
C SER A 727 -5.68 -61.36 -32.87
N PRO A 728 -4.51 -61.91 -33.26
CA PRO A 728 -3.41 -62.16 -32.33
C PRO A 728 -2.86 -60.87 -31.71
N LYS A 729 -3.01 -59.73 -32.40
CA LYS A 729 -2.60 -58.41 -31.89
C LYS A 729 -3.44 -57.94 -30.69
N LEU A 730 -4.67 -58.42 -30.58
CA LEU A 730 -5.58 -58.06 -29.49
C LEU A 730 -5.65 -59.12 -28.39
N ALA A 731 -4.92 -60.23 -28.50
CA ALA A 731 -5.02 -61.35 -27.54
C ALA A 731 -4.80 -60.90 -26.09
N SER A 732 -3.80 -60.06 -25.82
CA SER A 732 -3.55 -59.51 -24.48
C SER A 732 -4.63 -58.51 -24.03
N TYR A 733 -5.23 -57.79 -24.97
CA TYR A 733 -6.30 -56.83 -24.68
C TYR A 733 -7.63 -57.54 -24.40
N TYR A 734 -7.92 -58.64 -25.10
CA TYR A 734 -9.07 -59.50 -24.79
C TYR A 734 -8.90 -60.15 -23.41
N ALA A 735 -7.72 -60.69 -23.10
CA ALA A 735 -7.44 -61.26 -21.79
C ALA A 735 -7.58 -60.23 -20.65
N TYR A 736 -7.18 -58.97 -20.88
CA TYR A 736 -7.39 -57.88 -19.92
C TYR A 736 -8.88 -57.67 -19.61
N TRP A 737 -9.74 -57.57 -20.64
CA TRP A 737 -11.18 -57.39 -20.43
C TRP A 737 -11.86 -58.63 -19.85
N GLU A 738 -11.43 -59.83 -20.24
CA GLU A 738 -11.93 -61.08 -19.66
C GLU A 738 -11.61 -61.17 -18.15
N ASN A 739 -10.40 -60.78 -17.75
CA ASN A 739 -10.03 -60.70 -16.34
C ASN A 739 -10.83 -59.61 -15.60
N ARG A 740 -11.10 -58.47 -16.24
CA ARG A 740 -11.95 -57.43 -15.65
C ARG A 740 -13.38 -57.91 -15.45
N ILE A 741 -13.93 -58.69 -16.39
CA ILE A 741 -15.25 -59.33 -16.28
C ILE A 741 -15.27 -60.31 -15.09
N TYR A 742 -14.25 -61.15 -14.95
CA TYR A 742 -14.11 -62.06 -13.80
C TYR A 742 -14.13 -61.31 -12.46
N GLN A 743 -13.37 -60.21 -12.35
CA GLN A 743 -13.34 -59.38 -11.14
C GLN A 743 -14.73 -58.79 -10.82
N VAL A 744 -15.40 -58.23 -11.82
CA VAL A 744 -16.72 -57.61 -11.67
C VAL A 744 -17.77 -58.64 -11.24
N LEU A 745 -17.77 -59.84 -11.83
CA LEU A 745 -18.68 -60.91 -11.43
C LEU A 745 -18.39 -61.41 -10.01
N THR A 746 -17.12 -61.46 -9.60
CA THR A 746 -16.73 -61.83 -8.23
C THR A 746 -17.24 -60.81 -7.21
N GLU A 747 -17.03 -59.51 -7.48
CA GLU A 747 -17.51 -58.43 -6.60
C GLU A 747 -19.03 -58.37 -6.54
N LEU A 748 -19.72 -58.59 -7.67
CA LEU A 748 -21.18 -58.68 -7.72
C LEU A 748 -21.70 -59.74 -6.73
N ILE A 749 -21.17 -60.96 -6.79
CA ILE A 749 -21.63 -62.06 -5.93
C ILE A 749 -21.31 -61.76 -4.47
N LEU A 750 -20.10 -61.29 -4.17
CA LEU A 750 -19.71 -60.94 -2.80
C LEU A 750 -20.61 -59.84 -2.20
N LYS A 751 -20.87 -58.77 -2.96
CA LYS A 751 -21.72 -57.66 -2.54
C LYS A 751 -23.15 -58.14 -2.25
N ASN A 752 -23.70 -58.97 -3.14
CA ASN A 752 -25.06 -59.49 -2.99
C ASN A 752 -25.19 -60.48 -1.82
N LEU A 753 -24.21 -61.37 -1.61
CA LEU A 753 -24.19 -62.27 -0.46
C LEU A 753 -24.05 -61.50 0.86
N ARG A 754 -23.20 -60.46 0.92
CA ARG A 754 -23.10 -59.59 2.10
C ARG A 754 -24.41 -58.87 2.39
N ALA A 755 -25.03 -58.26 1.38
CA ALA A 755 -26.33 -57.60 1.52
C ALA A 755 -27.43 -58.58 1.98
N PHE A 756 -27.40 -59.82 1.49
CA PHE A 756 -28.34 -60.85 1.95
C PHE A 756 -28.07 -61.28 3.39
N ASN A 757 -26.80 -61.41 3.80
CA ASN A 757 -26.43 -61.71 5.18
C ASN A 757 -26.89 -60.59 6.14
N GLU A 758 -26.73 -59.33 5.74
CA GLU A 758 -27.25 -58.18 6.48
C GLU A 758 -28.77 -58.23 6.63
N ALA A 759 -29.49 -58.59 5.56
CA ALA A 759 -30.94 -58.77 5.61
C ALA A 759 -31.38 -59.93 6.52
N VAL A 760 -30.60 -61.03 6.57
CA VAL A 760 -30.83 -62.16 7.49
C VAL A 760 -30.62 -61.75 8.95
N LEU A 761 -29.62 -60.90 9.23
CA LEU A 761 -29.32 -60.43 10.58
C LEU A 761 -30.23 -59.29 11.04
N ALA A 762 -30.88 -58.58 10.11
CA ALA A 762 -31.77 -57.46 10.41
C ALA A 762 -32.99 -57.89 11.22
N ASN A 763 -33.45 -57.01 12.12
CA ASN A 763 -34.67 -57.20 12.91
C ASN A 763 -35.95 -56.87 12.12
N VAL A 764 -36.00 -57.29 10.85
CA VAL A 764 -37.14 -57.03 9.95
C VAL A 764 -37.57 -58.36 9.32
N PRO A 765 -38.78 -58.86 9.62
CA PRO A 765 -39.22 -60.15 9.11
C PRO A 765 -39.53 -60.08 7.61
N LEU A 766 -39.02 -61.07 6.86
CA LEU A 766 -39.14 -61.16 5.39
C LEU A 766 -40.25 -62.13 4.97
N PHE A 767 -40.49 -63.18 5.75
CA PHE A 767 -41.55 -64.16 5.52
C PHE A 767 -42.07 -64.73 6.85
N GLN A 768 -43.24 -65.36 6.80
CA GLN A 768 -43.87 -65.99 7.96
C GLN A 768 -43.83 -67.53 7.91
N ILE A 769 -43.70 -68.14 9.09
CA ILE A 769 -43.79 -69.59 9.34
C ILE A 769 -44.72 -69.87 10.52
N GLU A 770 -45.27 -71.07 10.62
CA GLU A 770 -46.24 -71.43 11.65
C GLU A 770 -45.64 -72.38 12.70
N ALA A 771 -46.06 -72.24 13.96
CA ALA A 771 -45.84 -73.25 14.98
C ALA A 771 -47.11 -74.11 15.13
N VAL A 772 -46.97 -75.43 15.05
CA VAL A 772 -48.09 -76.38 15.15
C VAL A 772 -47.75 -77.47 16.18
N LEU A 773 -48.75 -77.87 16.97
CA LEU A 773 -48.65 -79.02 17.88
C LEU A 773 -48.96 -80.31 17.11
N SER A 774 -47.97 -81.20 16.98
CA SER A 774 -48.13 -82.55 16.45
C SER A 774 -47.69 -83.54 17.54
N PRO A 775 -48.62 -84.05 18.36
CA PRO A 775 -48.27 -84.80 19.57
C PRO A 775 -47.29 -85.96 19.29
N PRO A 776 -46.20 -86.10 20.07
CA PRO A 776 -45.89 -85.39 21.32
C PRO A 776 -45.09 -84.08 21.18
N GLU A 777 -44.75 -83.64 19.95
CA GLU A 777 -43.80 -82.54 19.72
C GLU A 777 -44.44 -81.25 19.15
N ILE A 778 -43.79 -80.11 19.38
CA ILE A 778 -44.13 -78.83 18.75
C ILE A 778 -43.17 -78.64 17.58
N ILE A 779 -43.71 -78.55 16.37
CA ILE A 779 -42.92 -78.45 15.14
C ILE A 779 -43.15 -77.11 14.43
N LEU A 780 -42.11 -76.63 13.76
CA LEU A 780 -42.21 -75.54 12.80
C LEU A 780 -42.79 -76.08 11.49
N GLN A 781 -43.70 -75.34 10.88
CA GLN A 781 -44.25 -75.60 9.55
C GLN A 781 -43.91 -74.43 8.63
N PRO A 782 -42.99 -74.61 7.65
CA PRO A 782 -42.17 -75.80 7.38
C PRO A 782 -41.09 -76.08 8.44
N ASN A 783 -40.60 -77.31 8.52
CA ASN A 783 -39.61 -77.72 9.53
C ASN A 783 -38.25 -77.03 9.34
N ALA A 784 -37.45 -76.95 10.41
CA ALA A 784 -36.15 -76.29 10.41
C ALA A 784 -35.21 -76.80 9.29
N ASN A 785 -35.20 -78.11 9.02
CA ASN A 785 -34.39 -78.71 7.95
C ASN A 785 -34.81 -78.23 6.55
N LYS A 786 -36.12 -78.04 6.32
CA LYS A 786 -36.61 -77.49 5.05
C LYS A 786 -36.30 -76.00 4.95
N ILE A 787 -36.31 -75.29 6.07
CA ILE A 787 -35.91 -73.88 6.10
C ILE A 787 -34.44 -73.74 5.66
N ASP A 788 -33.57 -74.54 6.29
CA ASP A 788 -32.14 -74.56 6.00
C ASP A 788 -31.82 -74.96 4.55
N LYS A 789 -32.49 -75.98 4.02
CA LYS A 789 -32.35 -76.40 2.62
C LYS A 789 -32.72 -75.30 1.64
N MET A 790 -33.82 -74.58 1.88
CA MET A 790 -34.26 -73.50 1.00
C MET A 790 -33.35 -72.27 1.08
N MET A 791 -32.81 -71.96 2.27
CA MET A 791 -31.80 -70.90 2.43
C MET A 791 -30.51 -71.24 1.69
N THR A 792 -30.00 -72.46 1.88
CA THR A 792 -28.80 -72.94 1.19
C THR A 792 -28.99 -72.93 -0.32
N GLN A 793 -30.15 -73.38 -0.83
CA GLN A 793 -30.48 -73.31 -2.25
C GLN A 793 -30.50 -71.86 -2.76
N CYS A 794 -31.07 -70.92 -2.01
CA CYS A 794 -31.14 -69.51 -2.42
C CYS A 794 -29.74 -68.87 -2.54
N ILE A 795 -28.82 -69.23 -1.63
CA ILE A 795 -27.42 -68.82 -1.66
C ILE A 795 -26.71 -69.42 -2.88
N GLN A 796 -26.92 -70.71 -3.13
CA GLN A 796 -26.37 -71.40 -4.31
C GLN A 796 -26.88 -70.76 -5.60
N ASP A 797 -28.20 -70.57 -5.73
CA ASP A 797 -28.84 -69.95 -6.90
C ASP A 797 -28.25 -68.55 -7.22
N CYS A 798 -27.82 -67.79 -6.20
CA CYS A 798 -27.14 -66.51 -6.41
C CYS A 798 -25.78 -66.68 -7.10
N VAL A 799 -24.95 -67.62 -6.64
CA VAL A 799 -23.66 -67.92 -7.26
C VAL A 799 -23.86 -68.53 -8.66
N GLU A 800 -24.89 -69.35 -8.83
CA GLU A 800 -25.21 -70.01 -10.10
C GLU A 800 -25.60 -69.06 -11.23
N VAL A 801 -25.99 -67.81 -10.94
CA VAL A 801 -26.17 -66.75 -11.95
C VAL A 801 -24.94 -66.64 -12.87
N THR A 802 -23.74 -66.88 -12.32
CA THR A 802 -22.48 -66.82 -13.06
C THR A 802 -22.31 -67.95 -14.09
N LYS A 803 -23.15 -69.00 -14.07
CA LYS A 803 -23.18 -70.06 -15.09
C LYS A 803 -23.60 -69.52 -16.47
N HIS A 804 -24.42 -68.47 -16.49
CA HIS A 804 -24.88 -67.84 -17.73
C HIS A 804 -23.81 -66.96 -18.41
N PHE A 805 -22.65 -66.76 -17.78
CA PHE A 805 -21.53 -65.99 -18.32
C PHE A 805 -20.45 -66.96 -18.82
N VAL A 806 -20.52 -67.28 -20.11
CA VAL A 806 -19.60 -68.22 -20.78
C VAL A 806 -18.25 -67.57 -21.01
N ARG A 807 -17.15 -68.21 -20.61
CA ARG A 807 -15.77 -67.71 -20.81
C ARG A 807 -15.42 -67.62 -22.29
N TRP A 808 -14.42 -66.80 -22.61
CA TRP A 808 -13.95 -66.67 -23.99
C TRP A 808 -12.92 -67.75 -24.31
N MET A 809 -12.80 -68.12 -25.60
CA MET A 809 -11.67 -68.93 -26.04
C MET A 809 -10.38 -68.14 -25.83
N HIS A 810 -9.33 -68.83 -25.39
CA HIS A 810 -8.05 -68.20 -25.04
C HIS A 810 -7.54 -67.24 -26.13
N GLY A 811 -7.26 -65.99 -25.74
CA GLY A 811 -6.75 -64.96 -26.64
C GLY A 811 -7.77 -64.41 -27.65
N THR A 812 -9.07 -64.61 -27.41
CA THR A 812 -10.16 -64.14 -28.27
C THR A 812 -11.25 -63.45 -27.43
N CYS A 813 -12.22 -62.80 -28.09
CA CYS A 813 -13.45 -62.33 -27.44
C CYS A 813 -14.69 -63.13 -27.86
N ILE A 814 -14.52 -64.42 -28.15
CA ILE A 814 -15.59 -65.31 -28.61
C ILE A 814 -15.89 -66.34 -27.54
N GLU A 815 -17.16 -66.46 -27.19
CA GLU A 815 -17.66 -67.41 -26.19
C GLU A 815 -17.31 -68.85 -26.57
N CYS A 816 -16.89 -69.63 -25.58
CA CYS A 816 -16.56 -71.04 -25.75
C CYS A 816 -17.84 -71.85 -26.05
N PRO A 817 -17.93 -72.56 -27.19
CA PRO A 817 -19.09 -73.43 -27.44
C PRO A 817 -19.12 -74.61 -26.45
N PRO A 818 -20.31 -75.17 -26.16
CA PRO A 818 -20.43 -76.34 -25.28
C PRO A 818 -19.60 -77.52 -25.80
N GLN A 819 -18.83 -78.16 -24.93
CA GLN A 819 -17.99 -79.32 -25.25
C GLN A 819 -18.63 -80.61 -24.71
N HIS A 820 -18.56 -81.70 -25.48
CA HIS A 820 -19.05 -83.01 -25.04
C HIS A 820 -17.86 -83.85 -24.55
N VAL A 821 -17.86 -84.23 -23.28
CA VAL A 821 -16.85 -85.09 -22.67
C VAL A 821 -17.58 -86.21 -21.92
N GLU A 822 -17.32 -87.47 -22.28
CA GLU A 822 -17.86 -88.67 -21.59
C GLU A 822 -19.40 -88.63 -21.36
N ASP A 823 -20.17 -88.35 -22.42
CA ASP A 823 -21.64 -88.22 -22.42
C ASP A 823 -22.23 -87.02 -21.64
N GLU A 824 -21.40 -86.10 -21.12
CA GLU A 824 -21.84 -84.84 -20.50
C GLU A 824 -21.49 -83.59 -21.33
N VAL A 825 -22.42 -82.63 -21.40
CA VAL A 825 -22.22 -81.34 -22.07
C VAL A 825 -21.67 -80.33 -21.06
N ILE A 826 -20.39 -79.98 -21.19
CA ILE A 826 -19.70 -79.03 -20.32
C ILE A 826 -19.66 -77.65 -20.98
N THR A 827 -20.22 -76.66 -20.29
CA THR A 827 -20.12 -75.24 -20.67
C THR A 827 -19.12 -74.54 -19.75
N PHE A 828 -18.02 -74.04 -20.33
CA PHE A 828 -17.00 -73.28 -19.58
C PHE A 828 -17.51 -71.89 -19.23
N SER A 829 -18.01 -71.73 -18.00
CA SER A 829 -18.51 -70.45 -17.48
C SER A 829 -17.65 -69.94 -16.33
N PHE A 830 -17.78 -68.65 -16.01
CA PHE A 830 -17.08 -68.03 -14.86
C PHE A 830 -17.49 -68.66 -13.51
N TYR A 831 -18.60 -69.39 -13.45
CA TYR A 831 -19.02 -70.13 -12.26
C TYR A 831 -17.96 -71.10 -11.74
N SER A 832 -17.22 -71.77 -12.62
CA SER A 832 -16.19 -72.75 -12.23
C SER A 832 -15.13 -72.14 -11.29
N ASP A 833 -14.72 -70.90 -11.54
CA ASP A 833 -13.73 -70.20 -10.72
C ASP A 833 -14.37 -69.40 -9.57
N ILE A 834 -15.54 -68.81 -9.80
CA ILE A 834 -16.23 -67.98 -8.80
C ILE A 834 -16.76 -68.84 -7.65
N SER A 835 -17.31 -70.03 -7.94
CA SER A 835 -17.81 -70.96 -6.91
C SER A 835 -16.70 -71.48 -5.98
N GLN A 836 -15.45 -71.52 -6.46
CA GLN A 836 -14.29 -71.94 -5.70
C GLN A 836 -13.56 -70.77 -5.00
N ASN A 837 -14.06 -69.54 -5.15
CA ASN A 837 -13.43 -68.38 -4.53
C ASN A 837 -13.57 -68.44 -2.99
N PRO A 838 -12.47 -68.39 -2.21
CA PRO A 838 -12.51 -68.50 -0.76
C PRO A 838 -13.43 -67.47 -0.08
N LEU A 839 -13.47 -66.23 -0.60
CA LEU A 839 -14.29 -65.16 -0.01
C LEU A 839 -15.79 -65.44 -0.20
N ILE A 840 -16.17 -66.03 -1.33
CA ILE A 840 -17.58 -66.36 -1.62
C ILE A 840 -18.02 -67.53 -0.75
N ILE A 841 -17.17 -68.56 -0.62
CA ILE A 841 -17.42 -69.72 0.24
C ILE A 841 -17.57 -69.28 1.70
N GLU A 842 -16.67 -68.42 2.20
CA GLU A 842 -16.71 -67.90 3.57
C GLU A 842 -18.01 -67.11 3.85
N GLN A 843 -18.41 -66.22 2.93
CA GLN A 843 -19.66 -65.47 3.07
C GLN A 843 -20.90 -66.36 3.02
N ALA A 844 -20.94 -67.35 2.12
CA ALA A 844 -22.02 -68.34 2.06
C ALA A 844 -22.14 -69.14 3.36
N ALA A 845 -21.02 -69.62 3.90
CA ALA A 845 -20.98 -70.35 5.17
C ALA A 845 -21.44 -69.50 6.36
N LEU A 846 -21.05 -68.21 6.38
CA LEU A 846 -21.46 -67.27 7.42
C LEU A 846 -22.99 -67.08 7.45
N ILE A 847 -23.63 -66.95 6.29
CA ILE A 847 -25.09 -66.83 6.19
C ILE A 847 -25.76 -68.08 6.75
N THR A 848 -25.33 -69.29 6.32
CA THR A 848 -25.87 -70.56 6.82
C THR A 848 -25.71 -70.68 8.34
N GLN A 849 -24.55 -70.30 8.88
CA GLN A 849 -24.30 -70.32 10.33
C GLN A 849 -25.25 -69.37 11.09
N ASN A 850 -25.53 -68.19 10.54
CA ASN A 850 -26.46 -67.22 11.14
C ASN A 850 -27.90 -67.75 11.13
N VAL A 851 -28.32 -68.39 10.04
CA VAL A 851 -29.63 -69.05 9.95
C VAL A 851 -29.76 -70.18 10.99
N HIS A 852 -28.73 -71.01 11.17
CA HIS A 852 -28.75 -72.07 12.20
C HIS A 852 -28.88 -71.50 13.62
N LYS A 853 -28.16 -70.42 13.94
CA LYS A 853 -28.29 -69.73 15.24
C LYS A 853 -29.71 -69.22 15.48
N LEU A 854 -30.34 -68.65 14.45
CA LEU A 854 -31.72 -68.16 14.52
C LEU A 854 -32.73 -69.31 14.70
N LEU A 855 -32.58 -70.41 13.95
CA LEU A 855 -33.43 -71.59 14.09
C LEU A 855 -33.29 -72.22 15.49
N ALA A 856 -32.08 -72.19 16.07
CA ALA A 856 -31.86 -72.60 17.46
C ALA A 856 -32.55 -71.67 18.47
N SER A 857 -32.56 -70.35 18.23
CA SER A 857 -33.31 -69.37 19.05
C SER A 857 -34.82 -69.64 19.01
N LEU A 858 -35.39 -69.85 17.81
CA LEU A 858 -36.79 -70.22 17.62
C LEU A 858 -37.13 -71.54 18.32
N SER A 859 -36.26 -72.55 18.21
CA SER A 859 -36.42 -73.84 18.90
C SER A 859 -36.38 -73.69 20.43
N LYS A 860 -35.49 -72.83 20.95
CA LYS A 860 -35.43 -72.49 22.39
C LYS A 860 -36.71 -71.79 22.86
N TYR A 861 -37.28 -70.91 22.05
CA TYR A 861 -38.55 -70.26 22.35
C TYR A 861 -39.70 -71.27 22.36
N LEU A 862 -39.79 -72.15 21.36
CA LEU A 862 -40.80 -73.21 21.31
C LEU A 862 -40.68 -74.19 22.48
N ASN A 863 -39.47 -74.48 22.97
CA ASN A 863 -39.28 -75.32 24.16
C ASN A 863 -39.96 -74.76 25.43
N GLN A 864 -40.20 -73.45 25.54
CA GLN A 864 -40.93 -72.87 26.67
C GLN A 864 -42.38 -73.38 26.74
N TRP A 865 -42.96 -73.78 25.61
CA TRP A 865 -44.31 -74.32 25.51
C TRP A 865 -44.39 -75.77 26.00
N LYS A 866 -43.26 -76.48 26.16
CA LYS A 866 -43.23 -77.82 26.78
C LYS A 866 -43.70 -77.82 28.24
N ARG A 867 -43.80 -76.66 28.91
CA ARG A 867 -44.44 -76.57 30.24
C ARG A 867 -45.88 -77.10 30.25
N TYR A 868 -46.54 -77.11 29.08
CA TYR A 868 -47.90 -77.61 28.90
C TYR A 868 -47.97 -79.08 28.43
N HIS A 869 -46.84 -79.81 28.35
CA HIS A 869 -46.76 -81.17 27.77
C HIS A 869 -47.77 -82.17 28.34
N LEU A 870 -48.12 -82.04 29.62
CA LEU A 870 -49.10 -82.90 30.29
C LEU A 870 -50.47 -82.92 29.58
N LEU A 871 -50.79 -81.88 28.79
CA LEU A 871 -52.05 -81.82 28.03
C LEU A 871 -52.11 -82.81 26.86
N TRP A 872 -50.98 -83.19 26.28
CA TRP A 872 -50.92 -84.01 25.06
C TRP A 872 -50.02 -85.25 25.15
N GLU A 873 -49.13 -85.35 26.15
CA GLU A 873 -48.34 -86.56 26.39
C GLU A 873 -49.08 -87.62 27.21
N LEU A 874 -49.99 -87.21 28.09
CA LEU A 874 -50.78 -88.14 28.90
C LEU A 874 -51.96 -88.68 28.09
N ASN A 875 -52.17 -89.99 28.12
CA ASN A 875 -53.38 -90.59 27.60
C ASN A 875 -54.57 -90.14 28.48
N LYS A 876 -55.47 -89.37 27.88
CA LYS A 876 -56.64 -88.75 28.52
C LYS A 876 -57.47 -89.79 29.26
N ASP A 877 -57.83 -90.88 28.60
CA ASP A 877 -58.75 -91.89 29.11
C ASP A 877 -58.15 -92.66 30.30
N ILE A 878 -56.90 -93.10 30.17
CA ILE A 878 -56.19 -93.85 31.24
C ILE A 878 -55.99 -92.97 32.49
N THR A 879 -55.73 -91.69 32.32
CA THR A 879 -55.51 -90.76 33.44
C THR A 879 -56.81 -90.45 34.17
N ILE A 880 -57.91 -90.32 33.43
CA ILE A 880 -59.25 -90.08 33.97
C ILE A 880 -59.78 -91.34 34.69
N GLU A 881 -59.58 -92.54 34.14
CA GLU A 881 -59.94 -93.79 34.81
C GLU A 881 -59.20 -94.00 36.13
N LYS A 882 -57.88 -93.75 36.14
CA LYS A 882 -57.07 -93.81 37.39
C LYS A 882 -57.49 -92.77 38.41
N PHE A 883 -58.00 -91.62 37.97
CA PHE A 883 -58.53 -90.58 38.84
C PHE A 883 -59.90 -90.98 39.40
N ALA A 884 -60.80 -91.51 38.55
CA ALA A 884 -62.11 -92.03 38.94
C ALA A 884 -62.01 -93.16 39.98
N ALA A 885 -61.06 -94.09 39.80
CA ALA A 885 -60.84 -95.22 40.69
C ALA A 885 -60.51 -94.82 42.15
N LYS A 886 -60.02 -93.59 42.38
CA LYS A 886 -59.68 -93.07 43.72
C LYS A 886 -60.88 -92.51 44.48
N LYS A 887 -62.07 -92.44 43.87
CA LYS A 887 -63.27 -91.76 44.41
C LYS A 887 -62.95 -90.38 45.03
N PRO A 888 -62.42 -89.44 44.23
CA PRO A 888 -61.97 -88.15 44.74
C PRO A 888 -63.14 -87.26 45.16
N ALA A 889 -62.92 -86.42 46.18
CA ALA A 889 -63.92 -85.45 46.63
C ALA A 889 -64.14 -84.33 45.59
N CYS A 890 -65.33 -83.70 45.61
CA CYS A 890 -65.68 -82.60 44.70
C CYS A 890 -64.67 -81.44 44.70
N VAL A 891 -64.03 -81.15 45.85
CA VAL A 891 -63.00 -80.12 45.97
C VAL A 891 -61.79 -80.44 45.07
N THR A 892 -61.39 -81.71 44.98
CA THR A 892 -60.28 -82.14 44.11
C THR A 892 -60.64 -82.07 42.63
N PHE A 893 -61.92 -82.26 42.27
CA PHE A 893 -62.41 -82.00 40.91
C PHE A 893 -62.35 -80.51 40.57
N ASP A 894 -62.79 -79.63 41.47
CA ASP A 894 -62.71 -78.17 41.28
C ASP A 894 -61.25 -77.71 41.12
N GLU A 895 -60.33 -78.18 41.96
CA GLU A 895 -58.89 -77.90 41.82
C GLU A 895 -58.34 -78.26 40.43
N LYS A 896 -58.73 -79.43 39.88
CA LYS A 896 -58.30 -79.88 38.55
C LYS A 896 -58.98 -79.12 37.42
N LEU A 897 -60.26 -78.77 37.54
CA LEU A 897 -60.99 -77.96 36.57
C LEU A 897 -60.45 -76.52 36.53
N GLN A 898 -60.19 -75.92 37.70
CA GLN A 898 -59.55 -74.61 37.83
C GLN A 898 -58.13 -74.62 37.23
N PHE A 899 -57.37 -75.69 37.43
CA PHE A 899 -56.04 -75.85 36.83
C PHE A 899 -56.08 -75.79 35.29
N TYR A 900 -56.94 -76.60 34.64
CA TYR A 900 -57.04 -76.58 33.17
C TYR A 900 -57.70 -75.31 32.63
N MET A 901 -58.64 -74.71 33.36
CA MET A 901 -59.25 -73.42 33.01
C MET A 901 -58.22 -72.29 33.03
N LYS A 902 -57.35 -72.23 34.06
CA LYS A 902 -56.24 -71.28 34.13
C LYS A 902 -55.29 -71.44 32.95
N ILE A 903 -54.91 -72.68 32.59
CA ILE A 903 -54.05 -72.93 31.42
C ILE A 903 -54.71 -72.43 30.12
N ALA A 904 -56.00 -72.69 29.90
CA ALA A 904 -56.71 -72.22 28.70
C ALA A 904 -56.79 -70.67 28.62
N GLN A 905 -56.90 -69.99 29.76
CA GLN A 905 -56.86 -68.52 29.85
C GLN A 905 -55.44 -67.98 29.61
N GLU A 906 -54.43 -68.55 30.27
CA GLU A 906 -53.01 -68.17 30.13
C GLU A 906 -52.54 -68.29 28.68
N VAL A 907 -52.92 -69.37 27.99
CA VAL A 907 -52.55 -69.62 26.60
C VAL A 907 -53.21 -68.61 25.65
N THR A 908 -54.44 -68.20 25.93
CA THR A 908 -55.16 -67.18 25.12
C THR A 908 -54.52 -65.78 25.24
N GLN A 909 -53.82 -65.50 26.35
CA GLN A 909 -53.11 -64.22 26.58
C GLN A 909 -51.70 -64.18 25.97
N GLN A 910 -51.18 -65.31 25.48
CA GLN A 910 -49.87 -65.33 24.82
C GLN A 910 -49.92 -64.64 23.45
N PRO A 911 -48.85 -63.93 23.04
CA PRO A 911 -48.80 -63.27 21.74
C PRO A 911 -48.90 -64.29 20.59
N LEU A 912 -49.76 -63.98 19.60
CA LEU A 912 -49.97 -64.83 18.42
C LEU A 912 -48.86 -64.70 17.37
N ILE A 913 -48.02 -63.67 17.48
CA ILE A 913 -46.94 -63.38 16.56
C ILE A 913 -45.68 -63.16 17.38
N LYS A 914 -44.58 -63.81 16.97
CA LYS A 914 -43.23 -63.50 17.45
C LYS A 914 -42.31 -63.28 16.27
N ASP A 915 -41.69 -62.11 16.20
CA ASP A 915 -40.67 -61.81 15.20
C ASP A 915 -39.28 -62.18 15.77
N GLU A 916 -38.53 -62.96 15.01
CA GLU A 916 -37.14 -63.30 15.29
C GLU A 916 -36.32 -63.00 14.02
N GLN A 917 -35.65 -61.85 14.01
CA GLN A 917 -34.92 -61.30 12.85
C GLN A 917 -35.76 -61.36 11.56
N PHE A 918 -35.27 -62.06 10.53
CA PHE A 918 -35.92 -62.17 9.22
C PHE A 918 -37.11 -63.14 9.16
N ILE A 919 -37.46 -63.82 10.25
CA ILE A 919 -38.58 -64.79 10.30
C ILE A 919 -39.66 -64.32 11.28
N ARG A 920 -40.91 -64.25 10.81
CA ARG A 920 -42.10 -64.09 11.65
C ARG A 920 -42.67 -65.46 12.00
N LEU A 921 -42.75 -65.78 13.29
CA LEU A 921 -43.36 -67.00 13.81
C LEU A 921 -44.83 -66.75 14.19
N HIS A 922 -45.75 -67.38 13.47
CA HIS A 922 -47.17 -67.36 13.75
C HIS A 922 -47.56 -68.50 14.70
N MET A 923 -47.99 -68.12 15.90
CA MET A 923 -48.31 -69.02 17.03
C MET A 923 -49.79 -69.38 17.10
N GLY A 924 -50.64 -68.79 16.25
CA GLY A 924 -52.09 -69.01 16.25
C GLY A 924 -52.52 -70.49 16.27
N PRO A 925 -52.01 -71.35 15.37
CA PRO A 925 -52.36 -72.77 15.35
C PRO A 925 -51.96 -73.51 16.63
N LEU A 926 -50.76 -73.25 17.16
CA LEU A 926 -50.28 -73.85 18.41
C LEU A 926 -51.13 -73.41 19.61
N VAL A 927 -51.37 -72.10 19.76
CA VAL A 927 -52.20 -71.52 20.82
C VAL A 927 -53.60 -72.14 20.81
N TYR A 928 -54.21 -72.22 19.62
CA TYR A 928 -55.53 -72.82 19.42
C TYR A 928 -55.54 -74.30 19.85
N MET A 929 -54.58 -75.11 19.38
CA MET A 929 -54.52 -76.53 19.71
C MET A 929 -54.27 -76.81 21.20
N VAL A 930 -53.41 -76.03 21.86
CA VAL A 930 -53.16 -76.16 23.31
C VAL A 930 -54.41 -75.78 24.11
N LYS A 931 -55.10 -74.71 23.69
CA LYS A 931 -56.37 -74.28 24.31
C LYS A 931 -57.46 -75.33 24.16
N GLU A 932 -57.67 -75.87 22.97
CA GLU A 932 -58.69 -76.89 22.73
C GLU A 932 -58.37 -78.17 23.51
N ASN A 933 -57.11 -78.60 23.58
CA ASN A 933 -56.72 -79.74 24.42
C ASN A 933 -57.04 -79.52 25.92
N ALA A 934 -56.80 -78.33 26.46
CA ALA A 934 -57.16 -78.00 27.84
C ALA A 934 -58.69 -78.01 28.06
N ARG A 935 -59.47 -77.53 27.08
CA ARG A 935 -60.94 -77.57 27.13
C ARG A 935 -61.46 -79.00 27.08
N ASP A 936 -60.88 -79.86 26.26
CA ASP A 936 -61.23 -81.28 26.20
C ASP A 936 -61.02 -81.97 27.55
N TRP A 937 -59.89 -81.71 28.22
CA TRP A 937 -59.61 -82.21 29.57
C TRP A 937 -60.68 -81.73 30.58
N MET A 938 -61.11 -80.48 30.50
CA MET A 938 -62.18 -79.95 31.35
C MET A 938 -63.52 -80.63 31.08
N ILE A 939 -63.88 -80.84 29.80
CA ILE A 939 -65.14 -81.48 29.42
C ILE A 939 -65.18 -82.92 29.93
N SER A 940 -64.10 -83.69 29.74
CA SER A 940 -64.04 -85.07 30.18
C SER A 940 -64.05 -85.21 31.72
N LEU A 941 -63.35 -84.34 32.45
CA LEU A 941 -63.44 -84.28 33.91
C LEU A 941 -64.83 -83.86 34.40
N GLY A 942 -65.46 -82.90 33.72
CA GLY A 942 -66.82 -82.46 34.02
C GLY A 942 -67.86 -83.57 33.79
N LYS A 943 -67.71 -84.38 32.73
CA LYS A 943 -68.54 -85.56 32.49
C LYS A 943 -68.38 -86.60 33.60
N LEU A 944 -67.14 -86.90 34.01
CA LEU A 944 -66.87 -87.84 35.09
C LEU A 944 -67.46 -87.36 36.43
N LEU A 945 -67.34 -86.07 36.76
CA LEU A 945 -67.96 -85.49 37.95
C LEU A 945 -69.49 -85.64 37.91
N ASN A 946 -70.11 -85.37 36.76
CA ASN A 946 -71.56 -85.51 36.59
C ASN A 946 -72.02 -86.97 36.74
N GLU A 947 -71.28 -87.93 36.18
CA GLU A 947 -71.57 -89.36 36.34
C GLU A 947 -71.42 -89.82 37.79
N SER A 948 -70.35 -89.41 38.48
CA SER A 948 -70.15 -89.69 39.91
C SER A 948 -71.26 -89.09 40.78
N ALA A 949 -71.63 -87.83 40.55
CA ALA A 949 -72.71 -87.15 41.27
C ALA A 949 -74.06 -87.82 40.99
N ARG A 950 -74.31 -88.26 39.76
CA ARG A 950 -75.53 -88.98 39.37
C ARG A 950 -75.61 -90.35 40.05
N GLN A 951 -74.50 -91.09 40.15
CA GLN A 951 -74.43 -92.35 40.90
C GLN A 951 -74.65 -92.15 42.40
N GLU A 952 -74.03 -91.13 43.02
CA GLU A 952 -74.30 -90.81 44.43
C GLU A 952 -75.76 -90.43 44.66
N LEU A 953 -76.36 -89.66 43.74
CA LEU A 953 -77.77 -89.27 43.81
C LEU A 953 -78.71 -90.47 43.64
N PHE A 954 -78.42 -91.39 42.72
CA PHE A 954 -79.17 -92.66 42.58
C PHE A 954 -79.03 -93.57 43.80
N ASN A 955 -77.84 -93.69 44.38
CA ASN A 955 -77.65 -94.45 45.62
C ASN A 955 -78.43 -93.85 46.79
N LEU A 956 -78.45 -92.51 46.91
CA LEU A 956 -79.29 -91.80 47.89
C LEU A 956 -80.79 -92.03 47.62
N GLN A 957 -81.20 -92.11 46.36
CA GLN A 957 -82.58 -92.34 45.96
C GLN A 957 -83.02 -93.79 46.23
N GLU A 958 -82.15 -94.79 45.98
CA GLU A 958 -82.38 -96.19 46.35
C GLU A 958 -82.39 -96.41 47.87
N GLU A 959 -81.52 -95.73 48.64
CA GLU A 959 -81.58 -95.76 50.12
C GLU A 959 -82.92 -95.22 50.64
N ILE A 960 -83.48 -94.21 49.98
CA ILE A 960 -84.80 -93.65 50.30
C ILE A 960 -85.93 -94.61 49.87
N GLU A 961 -85.85 -95.29 48.73
CA GLU A 961 -86.89 -96.23 48.23
C GLU A 961 -86.88 -97.60 48.93
N VAL A 962 -85.72 -98.14 49.31
CA VAL A 962 -85.61 -99.39 50.08
C VAL A 962 -86.17 -99.22 51.51
N GLY A 963 -86.18 -98.00 52.04
CA GLY A 963 -86.93 -97.66 53.25
C GLY A 963 -88.45 -97.82 53.12
N VAL A 964 -89.00 -97.95 51.89
CA VAL A 964 -90.45 -97.88 51.62
C VAL A 964 -91.10 -99.24 51.25
N LEU A 965 -90.35 -100.29 50.88
CA LEU A 965 -90.91 -101.55 50.33
C LEU A 965 -90.79 -102.82 51.21
N SER A 966 -90.46 -102.73 52.50
CA SER A 966 -90.52 -103.88 53.42
C SER A 966 -91.94 -104.29 53.85
N SER A 967 -92.99 -103.76 53.20
CA SER A 967 -94.38 -104.14 53.45
C SER A 967 -95.01 -104.85 52.24
N SER A 968 -95.33 -106.12 52.45
CA SER A 968 -96.52 -106.86 52.00
C SER A 968 -96.61 -107.48 50.60
N CYS A 969 -96.87 -108.80 50.62
CA CYS A 969 -97.78 -109.59 49.78
C CYS A 969 -97.98 -110.98 50.42
N PRO A 970 -98.93 -111.86 50.03
CA PRO A 970 -100.06 -111.76 49.07
C PRO A 970 -101.42 -112.20 49.72
N MET A 971 -102.62 -112.23 49.13
CA MET A 971 -103.12 -112.38 47.74
C MET A 971 -103.49 -111.08 47.03
#